data_AF-A0A9R1T9V8-F1
#
_entry.id   AF-A0A9R1T9V8-F1
#
_cell.length_a   1.000
_cell.length_b   1.000
_cell.length_c   1.000
_cell.angle_alpha   90.00
_cell.angle_beta   90.00
_cell.angle_gamma   90.00
#
_symmetry.space_group_name_H-M   'P 1'
#
loop_
_entity.id
_entity.type
_entity.pdbx_description
1 polymer ?
#
loop_
_entity_poly.entity_id
_entity_poly.type
_entity_poly.pdbx_seq_one_letter_code
_entity_poly.pdbx_strand_id
1 'polypeptide(L)'
;MSKTEHFDEISFKSSELTAEIQKLNSEITQKDLQVSEMLQKVQGFDEISQKNNELITEIDNLNSKISDLSKLHEEVSEFRNKSETLELENNRLMDEISQRTKNEQIINTQMMNMRSEMSKNEETIHEKSSGLDDLQQKYSSQHKELSNLKIQFVDLQKLMEDSQEESNRLKGEISNNQELLVTYQEEKAQLEEKLQHLEENLRIKSQELSSLSSENSSNMQQRKMEEENHVKTMEKLKQTEDRIPLIVADLESTKEQLREAQESLQKVREDHSTLKDSLISKTELIEKLKILKNKQTKAIQDLESKNEALKTSSNISKTQQEDLIELQQKLSQLSSENSELSSKLSALEAERPEIESQRQEVLLLKEKLSSVQAESDDYQGEIKSLKEAQNEYLQKEESHRNKVKNLEDLKSTLESEISRIKGDLEDQQTTFRSKLEEEERRHQEEVKKVEDERERIRTENQLVIDEYVKKLTEKDVEIKELLEKESWTSQLLEELKKRSERLEGIEQAQNQGNSTGQLSVRMRSDEERLEDERLHKLIEELQGQLQAMESKLITSQAKESQLEILTDELKKEVERLKGLIGTAEEENAVRMAQLVKEFQAQLQDKDGEIQAALGKNFERQQGYESELVQQYKEQLKDFQVELTAKSEEIESLRGRDKEVQRLVETISSIKREHANEVKEVERKWRNMKVKSEQLEGMEKEWQRDKFNEDNVEEKEEELENMSRVAMAAVQSNTGSFHSLQQTLVSQRRELAELRKIVKLRHDALEDSTEIEYLRNILYEYMMGRETLVLARVIAAVVKFDQEQTNKILKKEEDKLTLLGSLGLS
;
A
#
# COMPACT_ATOMS: atom_id res chain seq x y z
N MET A 1 67.98 2.69 -150.55
CA MET A 1 67.90 1.42 -149.81
C MET A 1 69.32 1.03 -149.34
N SER A 2 70.10 1.86 -148.65
CA SER A 2 69.87 2.83 -147.55
C SER A 2 69.69 2.17 -146.19
N LYS A 3 70.61 2.47 -145.26
CA LYS A 3 70.57 2.00 -143.87
C LYS A 3 69.48 2.67 -143.03
N THR A 4 68.85 3.73 -143.53
CA THR A 4 67.76 4.46 -142.87
C THR A 4 66.58 3.54 -142.60
N GLU A 5 66.04 2.89 -143.63
CA GLU A 5 64.80 2.08 -143.56
C GLU A 5 64.82 1.04 -142.42
N HIS A 6 65.97 0.40 -142.17
CA HIS A 6 66.11 -0.61 -141.11
C HIS A 6 66.43 0.01 -139.73
N PHE A 7 67.04 1.19 -139.68
CA PHE A 7 67.18 1.97 -138.44
C PHE A 7 65.81 2.52 -138.00
N ASP A 8 65.00 2.99 -138.95
CA ASP A 8 63.64 3.48 -138.74
C ASP A 8 62.72 2.34 -138.26
N GLU A 9 62.82 1.14 -138.83
CA GLU A 9 62.08 -0.05 -138.38
C GLU A 9 62.46 -0.50 -136.95
N ILE A 10 63.76 -0.52 -136.64
CA ILE A 10 64.24 -0.82 -135.27
C ILE A 10 63.80 0.26 -134.29
N SER A 11 63.85 1.54 -134.69
CA SER A 11 63.36 2.65 -133.88
C SER A 11 61.84 2.55 -133.64
N PHE A 12 61.06 2.13 -134.65
CA PHE A 12 59.63 1.91 -134.51
C PHE A 12 59.32 0.78 -133.51
N LYS A 13 59.91 -0.40 -133.69
CA LYS A 13 59.73 -1.55 -132.77
C LYS A 13 60.25 -1.25 -131.37
N SER A 14 61.32 -0.47 -131.24
CA SER A 14 61.80 0.03 -129.94
C SER A 14 60.80 0.98 -129.30
N SER A 15 60.12 1.84 -130.07
CA SER A 15 59.08 2.74 -129.54
C SER A 15 57.79 2.00 -129.16
N GLU A 16 57.42 0.97 -129.93
CA GLU A 16 56.26 0.10 -129.68
C GLU A 16 56.47 -0.72 -128.40
N LEU A 17 57.63 -1.38 -128.25
CA LEU A 17 58.02 -2.05 -127.00
C LEU A 17 58.12 -1.07 -125.82
N THR A 18 58.59 0.16 -126.04
CA THR A 18 58.62 1.19 -124.99
C THR A 18 57.21 1.58 -124.55
N ALA A 19 56.26 1.72 -125.49
CA ALA A 19 54.87 2.02 -125.18
C ALA A 19 54.16 0.85 -124.46
N GLU A 20 54.42 -0.39 -124.85
CA GLU A 20 53.85 -1.56 -124.16
C GLU A 20 54.47 -1.78 -122.77
N ILE A 21 55.78 -1.53 -122.60
CA ILE A 21 56.42 -1.49 -121.27
C ILE A 21 55.84 -0.35 -120.41
N GLN A 22 55.57 0.83 -120.98
CA GLN A 22 54.89 1.93 -120.27
C GLN A 22 53.46 1.54 -119.86
N LYS A 23 52.71 0.87 -120.74
CA LYS A 23 51.36 0.36 -120.44
C LYS A 23 51.37 -0.68 -119.33
N LEU A 24 52.25 -1.69 -119.40
CA LEU A 24 52.41 -2.70 -118.35
C LEU A 24 52.86 -2.09 -117.03
N ASN A 25 53.78 -1.11 -117.04
CA ASN A 25 54.17 -0.38 -115.83
C ASN A 25 53.01 0.45 -115.23
N SER A 26 52.11 0.99 -116.06
CA SER A 26 50.92 1.69 -115.59
C SER A 26 49.86 0.75 -114.99
N GLU A 27 49.71 -0.46 -115.56
CA GLU A 27 48.83 -1.51 -115.01
C GLU A 27 49.41 -2.10 -113.71
N ILE A 28 50.72 -2.28 -113.63
CA ILE A 28 51.42 -2.71 -112.40
C ILE A 28 51.26 -1.65 -111.30
N THR A 29 51.56 -0.38 -111.56
CA THR A 29 51.39 0.69 -110.55
C THR A 29 49.92 0.88 -110.13
N GLN A 30 48.95 0.66 -111.03
CA GLN A 30 47.53 0.60 -110.64
C GLN A 30 47.22 -0.61 -109.75
N LYS A 31 47.84 -1.77 -109.97
CA LYS A 31 47.67 -2.97 -109.14
C LYS A 31 48.36 -2.84 -107.79
N ASP A 32 49.55 -2.26 -107.73
CA ASP A 32 50.25 -1.95 -106.48
C ASP A 32 49.46 -0.95 -105.63
N LEU A 33 48.80 0.03 -106.25
CA LEU A 33 47.88 0.94 -105.58
C LEU A 33 46.65 0.20 -105.02
N GLN A 34 46.02 -0.69 -105.81
CA GLN A 34 44.91 -1.52 -105.34
C GLN A 34 45.29 -2.48 -104.21
N VAL A 35 46.50 -3.06 -104.24
CA VAL A 35 47.03 -3.89 -103.15
C VAL A 35 47.30 -3.04 -101.92
N SER A 36 47.85 -1.82 -102.07
CA SER A 36 48.06 -0.88 -100.96
C SER A 36 46.74 -0.47 -100.30
N GLU A 37 45.70 -0.17 -101.07
CA GLU A 37 44.34 0.09 -100.55
C GLU A 37 43.75 -1.12 -99.81
N MET A 38 43.97 -2.34 -100.31
CA MET A 38 43.49 -3.55 -99.64
C MET A 38 44.23 -3.80 -98.33
N LEU A 39 45.56 -3.63 -98.30
CA LEU A 39 46.37 -3.74 -97.08
C LEU A 39 45.94 -2.69 -96.03
N GLN A 40 45.67 -1.45 -96.44
CA GLN A 40 45.15 -0.42 -95.55
C GLN A 40 43.75 -0.77 -95.01
N LYS A 41 42.89 -1.40 -95.82
CA LYS A 41 41.57 -1.90 -95.37
C LYS A 41 41.71 -3.07 -94.39
N VAL A 42 42.67 -3.98 -94.59
CA VAL A 42 42.96 -5.08 -93.65
C VAL A 42 43.46 -4.53 -92.31
N GLN A 43 44.39 -3.57 -92.32
CA GLN A 43 44.82 -2.87 -91.09
C GLN A 43 43.66 -2.21 -90.35
N GLY A 44 42.69 -1.62 -91.09
CA GLY A 44 41.45 -1.11 -90.52
C GLY A 44 40.55 -2.19 -89.88
N PHE A 45 40.54 -3.41 -90.41
CA PHE A 45 39.86 -4.55 -89.76
C PHE A 45 40.60 -5.03 -88.51
N ASP A 46 41.93 -5.05 -88.52
CA ASP A 46 42.74 -5.41 -87.34
C ASP A 46 42.51 -4.39 -86.19
N GLU A 47 42.49 -3.08 -86.50
CA GLU A 47 42.11 -2.02 -85.55
C GLU A 47 40.69 -2.20 -84.98
N ILE A 48 39.71 -2.57 -85.83
CA ILE A 48 38.33 -2.82 -85.38
C ILE A 48 38.27 -4.07 -84.51
N SER A 49 39.03 -5.12 -84.84
CA SER A 49 39.10 -6.34 -84.03
C SER A 49 39.75 -6.08 -82.66
N GLN A 50 40.81 -5.27 -82.60
CA GLN A 50 41.41 -4.84 -81.33
C GLN A 50 40.38 -4.08 -80.48
N LYS A 51 39.74 -3.05 -81.02
CA LYS A 51 38.71 -2.25 -80.32
C LYS A 51 37.54 -3.11 -79.84
N ASN A 52 37.15 -4.12 -80.62
CA ASN A 52 36.08 -5.05 -80.23
C ASN A 52 36.52 -5.98 -79.07
N ASN A 53 37.77 -6.43 -79.05
CA ASN A 53 38.33 -7.21 -77.93
C ASN A 53 38.44 -6.35 -76.66
N GLU A 54 38.88 -5.09 -76.78
CA GLU A 54 38.90 -4.12 -75.68
C GLU A 54 37.49 -3.93 -75.09
N LEU A 55 36.48 -3.68 -75.94
CA LEU A 55 35.08 -3.57 -75.53
C LEU A 55 34.53 -4.84 -74.85
N ILE A 56 34.90 -6.04 -75.33
CA ILE A 56 34.52 -7.30 -74.67
C ILE A 56 35.10 -7.34 -73.25
N THR A 57 36.39 -7.01 -73.06
CA THR A 57 36.98 -6.99 -71.73
C THR A 57 36.37 -5.91 -70.82
N GLU A 58 35.92 -4.78 -71.36
CA GLU A 58 35.20 -3.78 -70.56
C GLU A 58 33.78 -4.25 -70.18
N ILE A 59 33.06 -4.93 -71.09
CA ILE A 59 31.77 -5.56 -70.81
C ILE A 59 31.91 -6.62 -69.70
N ASP A 60 32.93 -7.48 -69.74
CA ASP A 60 33.16 -8.50 -68.70
C ASP A 60 33.51 -7.87 -67.34
N ASN A 61 34.31 -6.79 -67.33
CA ASN A 61 34.59 -6.02 -66.13
C ASN A 61 33.34 -5.33 -65.56
N LEU A 62 32.44 -4.83 -66.42
CA LEU A 62 31.15 -4.26 -66.01
C LEU A 62 30.21 -5.35 -65.46
N ASN A 63 30.15 -6.52 -66.09
CA ASN A 63 29.37 -7.67 -65.62
C ASN A 63 29.84 -8.15 -64.24
N SER A 64 31.15 -8.19 -63.98
CA SER A 64 31.69 -8.49 -62.64
C SER A 64 31.22 -7.45 -61.61
N LYS A 65 31.36 -6.15 -61.92
CA LYS A 65 30.89 -5.07 -61.03
C LYS A 65 29.39 -5.13 -60.76
N ILE A 66 28.58 -5.51 -61.76
CA ILE A 66 27.13 -5.72 -61.59
C ILE A 66 26.87 -6.90 -60.64
N SER A 67 27.61 -8.02 -60.77
CA SER A 67 27.50 -9.16 -59.85
C SER A 67 27.86 -8.78 -58.41
N ASP A 68 28.90 -7.97 -58.20
CA ASP A 68 29.30 -7.51 -56.87
C ASP A 68 28.30 -6.50 -56.27
N LEU A 69 27.73 -5.61 -57.11
CA LEU A 69 26.62 -4.74 -56.71
C LEU A 69 25.36 -5.52 -56.33
N SER A 70 25.07 -6.64 -56.99
CA SER A 70 23.95 -7.51 -56.60
C SER A 70 24.17 -8.19 -55.24
N LYS A 71 25.41 -8.58 -54.90
CA LYS A 71 25.73 -9.12 -53.55
C LYS A 71 25.55 -8.05 -52.47
N LEU A 72 26.07 -6.85 -52.71
CA LEU A 72 25.90 -5.70 -51.80
C LEU A 72 24.42 -5.31 -51.63
N HIS A 73 23.59 -5.49 -52.66
CA HIS A 73 22.14 -5.28 -52.55
C HIS A 73 21.47 -6.31 -51.63
N GLU A 74 21.87 -7.58 -51.71
CA GLU A 74 21.37 -8.65 -50.82
C GLU A 74 21.82 -8.41 -49.37
N GLU A 75 23.09 -8.05 -49.14
CA GLU A 75 23.60 -7.67 -47.80
C GLU A 75 22.81 -6.48 -47.21
N VAL A 76 22.53 -5.45 -48.01
CA VAL A 76 21.70 -4.31 -47.60
C VAL A 76 20.25 -4.72 -47.32
N SER A 77 19.71 -5.72 -48.04
CA SER A 77 18.40 -6.32 -47.77
C SER A 77 18.37 -7.04 -46.42
N GLU A 78 19.38 -7.88 -46.13
CA GLU A 78 19.53 -8.54 -44.84
C GLU A 78 19.68 -7.54 -43.69
N PHE A 79 20.52 -6.52 -43.82
CA PHE A 79 20.67 -5.47 -42.81
C PHE A 79 19.38 -4.67 -42.60
N ARG A 80 18.60 -4.40 -43.65
CA ARG A 80 17.29 -3.75 -43.53
C ARG A 80 16.29 -4.60 -42.75
N ASN A 81 16.16 -5.87 -43.10
CA ASN A 81 15.27 -6.81 -42.39
C ASN A 81 15.69 -6.97 -40.91
N LYS A 82 17.00 -6.94 -40.64
CA LYS A 82 17.54 -6.95 -39.27
C LYS A 82 17.26 -5.65 -38.51
N SER A 83 17.28 -4.50 -39.18
CA SER A 83 16.88 -3.23 -38.58
C SER A 83 15.39 -3.23 -38.21
N GLU A 84 14.53 -3.68 -39.12
CA GLU A 84 13.07 -3.74 -38.93
C GLU A 84 12.68 -4.70 -37.79
N THR A 85 13.35 -5.85 -37.66
CA THR A 85 13.13 -6.78 -36.53
C THR A 85 13.64 -6.23 -35.18
N LEU A 86 14.72 -5.44 -35.17
CA LEU A 86 15.18 -4.75 -33.95
C LEU A 86 14.27 -3.57 -33.57
N GLU A 87 13.69 -2.88 -34.55
CA GLU A 87 12.72 -1.80 -34.34
C GLU A 87 11.40 -2.35 -33.75
N LEU A 88 10.92 -3.48 -34.26
CA LEU A 88 9.76 -4.19 -33.69
C LEU A 88 10.01 -4.65 -32.24
N GLU A 89 11.19 -5.21 -31.92
CA GLU A 89 11.51 -5.63 -30.55
C GLU A 89 11.70 -4.43 -29.61
N ASN A 90 12.30 -3.32 -30.07
CA ASN A 90 12.37 -2.08 -29.29
C ASN A 90 10.97 -1.54 -28.96
N ASN A 91 10.05 -1.53 -29.93
CA ASN A 91 8.66 -1.13 -29.68
C ASN A 91 7.98 -2.07 -28.65
N ARG A 92 8.18 -3.38 -28.77
CA ARG A 92 7.67 -4.39 -27.81
C ARG A 92 8.21 -4.18 -26.39
N LEU A 93 9.49 -3.81 -26.26
CA LEU A 93 10.12 -3.50 -24.97
C LEU A 93 9.64 -2.15 -24.40
N MET A 94 9.37 -1.15 -25.24
CA MET A 94 8.76 0.13 -24.82
C MET A 94 7.33 -0.08 -24.29
N ASP A 95 6.54 -0.95 -24.92
CA ASP A 95 5.21 -1.33 -24.41
C ASP A 95 5.31 -2.07 -23.06
N GLU A 96 6.26 -3.00 -22.89
CA GLU A 96 6.54 -3.64 -21.58
C GLU A 96 6.94 -2.62 -20.50
N ILE A 97 7.79 -1.65 -20.83
CA ILE A 97 8.22 -0.59 -19.91
C ILE A 97 7.04 0.32 -19.53
N SER A 98 6.18 0.66 -20.49
CA SER A 98 4.96 1.44 -20.26
C SER A 98 4.01 0.73 -19.29
N GLN A 99 3.75 -0.56 -19.51
CA GLN A 99 2.89 -1.35 -18.61
C GLN A 99 3.52 -1.55 -17.21
N ARG A 100 4.84 -1.73 -17.11
CA ARG A 100 5.53 -1.76 -15.80
C ARG A 100 5.40 -0.43 -15.06
N THR A 101 5.55 0.69 -15.78
CA THR A 101 5.40 2.04 -15.22
C THR A 101 3.98 2.28 -14.71
N LYS A 102 2.95 1.85 -15.47
CA LYS A 102 1.54 1.87 -15.05
C LYS A 102 1.34 1.07 -13.75
N ASN A 103 1.85 -0.16 -13.70
CA ASN A 103 1.74 -1.03 -12.53
C ASN A 103 2.45 -0.44 -11.29
N GLU A 104 3.61 0.20 -11.47
CA GLU A 104 4.31 0.91 -10.40
C GLU A 104 3.49 2.10 -9.86
N GLN A 105 2.81 2.87 -10.74
CA GLN A 105 1.91 3.95 -10.32
C GLN A 105 0.69 3.43 -9.53
N ILE A 106 0.12 2.28 -9.92
CA ILE A 106 -0.97 1.62 -9.18
C ILE A 106 -0.48 1.20 -7.78
N ILE A 107 0.67 0.53 -7.69
CA ILE A 107 1.26 0.08 -6.41
C ILE A 107 1.59 1.27 -5.50
N ASN A 108 2.18 2.34 -6.04
CA ASN A 108 2.46 3.57 -5.28
C ASN A 108 1.18 4.25 -4.78
N THR A 109 0.10 4.23 -5.57
CA THR A 109 -1.21 4.75 -5.16
C THR A 109 -1.83 3.89 -4.05
N GLN A 110 -1.73 2.56 -4.14
CA GLN A 110 -2.17 1.64 -3.09
C GLN A 110 -1.37 1.84 -1.79
N MET A 111 -0.04 1.99 -1.86
CA MET A 111 0.79 2.32 -0.70
C MET A 111 0.43 3.67 -0.08
N MET A 112 0.09 4.68 -0.87
CA MET A 112 -0.35 5.98 -0.36
C MET A 112 -1.69 5.88 0.38
N ASN A 113 -2.63 5.10 -0.14
CA ASN A 113 -3.91 4.82 0.51
C ASN A 113 -3.71 4.06 1.84
N MET A 114 -2.90 2.99 1.84
CA MET A 114 -2.56 2.24 3.06
C MET A 114 -1.89 3.13 4.12
N ARG A 115 -1.00 4.05 3.72
CA ARG A 115 -0.40 5.03 4.65
C ARG A 115 -1.44 5.99 5.23
N SER A 116 -2.43 6.42 4.44
CA SER A 116 -3.56 7.24 4.94
C SER A 116 -4.43 6.47 5.93
N GLU A 117 -4.69 5.19 5.69
CA GLU A 117 -5.45 4.34 6.62
C GLU A 117 -4.66 4.05 7.91
N MET A 118 -3.36 3.79 7.82
CA MET A 118 -2.48 3.67 8.98
C MET A 118 -2.49 4.94 9.84
N SER A 119 -2.37 6.13 9.24
CA SER A 119 -2.43 7.41 9.96
C SER A 119 -3.75 7.58 10.72
N LYS A 120 -4.90 7.25 10.10
CA LYS A 120 -6.23 7.30 10.75
C LYS A 120 -6.37 6.28 11.87
N ASN A 121 -5.75 5.10 11.72
CA ASN A 121 -5.72 4.08 12.76
C ASN A 121 -4.84 4.51 13.94
N GLU A 122 -3.70 5.16 13.69
CA GLU A 122 -2.82 5.75 14.71
C GLU A 122 -3.53 6.88 15.48
N GLU A 123 -4.22 7.79 14.79
CA GLU A 123 -5.11 8.81 15.40
C GLU A 123 -6.18 8.14 16.29
N THR A 124 -6.90 7.15 15.75
CA THR A 124 -7.94 6.40 16.49
C THR A 124 -7.38 5.65 17.71
N ILE A 125 -6.15 5.15 17.65
CA ILE A 125 -5.45 4.52 18.78
C ILE A 125 -5.07 5.59 19.82
N HIS A 126 -4.59 6.75 19.40
CA HIS A 126 -4.23 7.84 20.30
C HIS A 126 -5.44 8.40 21.05
N GLU A 127 -6.58 8.62 20.37
CA GLU A 127 -7.86 9.01 20.99
C GLU A 127 -8.30 7.98 22.04
N LYS A 128 -8.26 6.69 21.70
CA LYS A 128 -8.63 5.60 22.62
C LYS A 128 -7.67 5.49 23.81
N SER A 129 -6.38 5.76 23.62
CA SER A 129 -5.42 5.83 24.73
C SER A 129 -5.74 6.99 25.66
N SER A 130 -6.01 8.19 25.13
CA SER A 130 -6.39 9.35 25.95
C SER A 130 -7.68 9.08 26.74
N GLY A 131 -8.68 8.45 26.11
CA GLY A 131 -9.92 8.05 26.79
C GLY A 131 -9.71 6.95 27.84
N LEU A 132 -8.69 6.10 27.70
CA LEU A 132 -8.29 5.12 28.70
C LEU A 132 -7.61 5.80 29.89
N ASP A 133 -6.70 6.75 29.63
CA ASP A 133 -6.00 7.53 30.65
C ASP A 133 -6.98 8.38 31.49
N ASP A 134 -7.97 9.01 30.85
CA ASP A 134 -9.07 9.70 31.52
C ASP A 134 -9.89 8.76 32.41
N LEU A 135 -10.22 7.55 31.91
CA LEU A 135 -10.90 6.52 32.71
C LEU A 135 -10.07 6.07 33.90
N GLN A 136 -8.75 5.89 33.72
CA GLN A 136 -7.82 5.47 34.76
C GLN A 136 -7.64 6.57 35.82
N GLN A 137 -7.59 7.84 35.42
CA GLN A 137 -7.57 8.98 36.34
C GLN A 137 -8.86 9.04 37.16
N LYS A 138 -10.02 8.86 36.52
CA LYS A 138 -11.33 8.82 37.17
C LYS A 138 -11.50 7.63 38.12
N TYR A 139 -10.99 6.46 37.76
CA TYR A 139 -10.94 5.30 38.65
C TYR A 139 -10.03 5.59 39.86
N SER A 140 -8.89 6.25 39.65
CA SER A 140 -7.98 6.66 40.73
C SER A 140 -8.62 7.66 41.70
N SER A 141 -9.42 8.62 41.22
CA SER A 141 -10.15 9.55 42.11
C SER A 141 -11.25 8.82 42.88
N GLN A 142 -12.06 7.99 42.22
CA GLN A 142 -13.10 7.18 42.89
C GLN A 142 -12.52 6.20 43.92
N HIS A 143 -11.34 5.63 43.67
CA HIS A 143 -10.66 4.76 44.64
C HIS A 143 -10.16 5.55 45.87
N LYS A 144 -9.69 6.79 45.69
CA LYS A 144 -9.34 7.70 46.81
C LYS A 144 -10.57 8.10 47.61
N GLU A 145 -11.68 8.41 46.95
CA GLU A 145 -12.97 8.69 47.59
C GLU A 145 -13.47 7.50 48.42
N LEU A 146 -13.46 6.28 47.85
CA LEU A 146 -13.79 5.04 48.56
C LEU A 146 -12.85 4.78 49.76
N SER A 147 -11.55 5.05 49.63
CA SER A 147 -10.60 4.92 50.74
C SER A 147 -10.91 5.91 51.87
N ASN A 148 -11.21 7.17 51.54
CA ASN A 148 -11.58 8.19 52.52
C ASN A 148 -12.92 7.84 53.21
N LEU A 149 -13.91 7.38 52.45
CA LEU A 149 -15.21 6.96 52.98
C LEU A 149 -15.08 5.72 53.89
N LYS A 150 -14.16 4.80 53.57
CA LYS A 150 -13.84 3.65 54.43
C LYS A 150 -13.18 4.07 55.75
N ILE A 151 -12.31 5.08 55.74
CA ILE A 151 -11.74 5.65 56.98
C ILE A 151 -12.87 6.26 57.83
N GLN A 152 -13.71 7.11 57.23
CA GLN A 152 -14.86 7.71 57.92
C GLN A 152 -15.84 6.66 58.48
N PHE A 153 -16.04 5.53 57.78
CA PHE A 153 -16.86 4.42 58.29
C PHE A 153 -16.23 3.77 59.54
N VAL A 154 -14.91 3.59 59.57
CA VAL A 154 -14.21 3.05 60.76
C VAL A 154 -14.28 4.03 61.93
N ASP A 155 -14.11 5.33 61.69
CA ASP A 155 -14.25 6.36 62.73
C ASP A 155 -15.68 6.40 63.30
N LEU A 156 -16.70 6.30 62.43
CA LEU A 156 -18.11 6.22 62.84
C LEU A 156 -18.45 4.92 63.57
N GLN A 157 -17.89 3.78 63.14
CA GLN A 157 -18.07 2.50 63.83
C GLN A 157 -17.50 2.59 65.25
N LYS A 158 -16.29 3.14 65.40
CA LYS A 158 -15.69 3.34 66.73
C LYS A 158 -16.55 4.28 67.59
N LEU A 159 -17.06 5.37 67.02
CA LEU A 159 -17.94 6.29 67.77
C LEU A 159 -19.23 5.60 68.26
N MET A 160 -19.76 4.64 67.50
CA MET A 160 -20.89 3.80 67.94
C MET A 160 -20.47 2.81 69.05
N GLU A 161 -19.29 2.21 68.95
CA GLU A 161 -18.74 1.31 69.99
C GLU A 161 -18.51 2.08 71.31
N ASP A 162 -17.81 3.23 71.27
CA ASP A 162 -17.61 4.13 72.40
C ASP A 162 -18.97 4.56 73.03
N SER A 163 -19.97 4.86 72.19
CA SER A 163 -21.33 5.24 72.65
C SER A 163 -22.10 4.06 73.27
N GLN A 164 -21.88 2.84 72.77
CA GLN A 164 -22.51 1.63 73.28
C GLN A 164 -21.90 1.20 74.62
N GLU A 165 -20.59 1.40 74.83
CA GLU A 165 -19.95 1.22 76.13
C GLU A 165 -20.51 2.19 77.18
N GLU A 166 -20.64 3.48 76.87
CA GLU A 166 -21.24 4.44 77.81
C GLU A 166 -22.73 4.16 78.06
N SER A 167 -23.48 3.72 77.04
CA SER A 167 -24.87 3.25 77.21
C SER A 167 -24.96 2.04 78.16
N ASN A 168 -24.05 1.07 78.03
CA ASN A 168 -23.94 -0.07 78.94
C ASN A 168 -23.55 0.38 80.37
N ARG A 169 -22.64 1.35 80.51
CA ARG A 169 -22.22 1.91 81.81
C ARG A 169 -23.38 2.60 82.53
N LEU A 170 -24.08 3.49 81.84
CA LEU A 170 -25.28 4.18 82.34
C LEU A 170 -26.40 3.18 82.71
N LYS A 171 -26.55 2.10 81.96
CA LYS A 171 -27.49 1.01 82.30
C LYS A 171 -27.09 0.28 83.59
N GLY A 172 -25.79 0.09 83.84
CA GLY A 172 -25.26 -0.41 85.11
C GLY A 172 -25.53 0.57 86.27
N GLU A 173 -25.27 1.86 86.07
CA GLU A 173 -25.58 2.91 87.06
C GLU A 173 -27.09 2.97 87.37
N ILE A 174 -27.96 2.79 86.37
CA ILE A 174 -29.42 2.66 86.57
C ILE A 174 -29.78 1.41 87.38
N SER A 175 -29.14 0.26 87.11
CA SER A 175 -29.38 -0.98 87.88
C SER A 175 -29.01 -0.81 89.36
N ASN A 176 -27.84 -0.24 89.65
CA ASN A 176 -27.40 0.04 91.01
C ASN A 176 -28.37 1.02 91.72
N ASN A 177 -28.84 2.05 91.01
CA ASN A 177 -29.84 2.99 91.54
C ASN A 177 -31.22 2.33 91.77
N GLN A 178 -31.58 1.30 91.00
CA GLN A 178 -32.79 0.51 91.23
C GLN A 178 -32.67 -0.37 92.49
N GLU A 179 -31.52 -1.01 92.72
CA GLU A 179 -31.25 -1.76 93.97
C GLU A 179 -31.29 -0.83 95.19
N LEU A 180 -30.65 0.34 95.11
CA LEU A 180 -30.75 1.40 96.13
C LEU A 180 -32.20 1.82 96.37
N LEU A 181 -33.00 2.03 95.30
CA LEU A 181 -34.42 2.38 95.43
C LEU A 181 -35.23 1.29 96.15
N VAL A 182 -34.94 0.00 95.90
CA VAL A 182 -35.56 -1.11 96.62
C VAL A 182 -35.19 -1.08 98.10
N THR A 183 -33.91 -0.88 98.45
CA THR A 183 -33.52 -0.78 99.88
C THR A 183 -34.20 0.39 100.59
N TYR A 184 -34.32 1.56 99.95
CA TYR A 184 -35.08 2.69 100.51
C TYR A 184 -36.60 2.42 100.58
N GLN A 185 -37.16 1.58 99.70
CA GLN A 185 -38.56 1.14 99.79
C GLN A 185 -38.77 0.16 100.96
N GLU A 186 -37.81 -0.73 101.23
CA GLU A 186 -37.84 -1.62 102.40
C GLU A 186 -37.69 -0.84 103.71
N GLU A 187 -36.76 0.11 103.79
CA GLU A 187 -36.64 1.03 104.93
C GLU A 187 -37.91 1.85 105.15
N LYS A 188 -38.50 2.38 104.06
CA LYS A 188 -39.78 3.09 104.10
C LYS A 188 -40.91 2.19 104.59
N ALA A 189 -41.02 0.95 104.13
CA ALA A 189 -42.04 0.01 104.59
C ALA A 189 -41.89 -0.32 106.09
N GLN A 190 -40.67 -0.53 106.58
CA GLN A 190 -40.39 -0.71 108.01
C GLN A 190 -40.70 0.56 108.85
N LEU A 191 -40.57 1.75 108.27
CA LEU A 191 -40.98 3.00 108.91
C LEU A 191 -42.51 3.15 108.91
N GLU A 192 -43.19 2.78 107.82
CA GLU A 192 -44.65 2.79 107.71
C GLU A 192 -45.33 1.77 108.65
N GLU A 193 -44.75 0.59 108.85
CA GLU A 193 -45.21 -0.38 109.86
C GLU A 193 -45.12 0.20 111.28
N LYS A 194 -43.98 0.84 111.62
CA LYS A 194 -43.81 1.56 112.90
C LYS A 194 -44.78 2.72 113.04
N LEU A 195 -45.07 3.42 111.93
CA LEU A 195 -46.03 4.52 111.89
C LEU A 195 -47.45 4.01 112.11
N GLN A 196 -47.88 2.93 111.46
CA GLN A 196 -49.18 2.29 111.69
C GLN A 196 -49.34 1.82 113.16
N HIS A 197 -48.29 1.26 113.76
CA HIS A 197 -48.33 0.88 115.18
C HIS A 197 -48.45 2.12 116.10
N LEU A 198 -47.83 3.25 115.75
CA LEU A 198 -48.00 4.51 116.47
C LEU A 198 -49.38 5.16 116.21
N GLU A 199 -49.92 5.03 115.00
CA GLU A 199 -51.25 5.51 114.62
C GLU A 199 -52.35 4.73 115.33
N GLU A 200 -52.27 3.41 115.48
CA GLU A 200 -53.27 2.65 116.25
C GLU A 200 -53.19 2.99 117.75
N ASN A 201 -51.98 3.17 118.30
CA ASN A 201 -51.79 3.70 119.66
C ASN A 201 -52.38 5.11 119.83
N LEU A 202 -52.29 5.96 118.81
CA LEU A 202 -52.94 7.28 118.77
C LEU A 202 -54.45 7.17 118.54
N ARG A 203 -54.94 6.17 117.78
CA ARG A 203 -56.36 5.97 117.48
C ARG A 203 -57.12 5.51 118.72
N ILE A 204 -56.53 4.62 119.51
CA ILE A 204 -57.04 4.23 120.84
C ILE A 204 -57.21 5.49 121.72
N LYS A 205 -56.18 6.33 121.85
CA LYS A 205 -56.24 7.60 122.59
C LYS A 205 -57.17 8.64 121.97
N SER A 206 -57.35 8.62 120.66
CA SER A 206 -58.26 9.53 119.95
C SER A 206 -59.72 9.10 120.10
N GLN A 207 -60.00 7.81 120.28
CA GLN A 207 -61.33 7.34 120.67
C GLN A 207 -61.68 7.80 122.09
N GLU A 208 -60.75 7.71 123.04
CA GLU A 208 -60.89 8.30 124.38
C GLU A 208 -61.23 9.80 124.30
N LEU A 209 -60.46 10.58 123.55
CA LEU A 209 -60.68 12.03 123.35
C LEU A 209 -61.95 12.37 122.55
N SER A 210 -62.39 11.53 121.61
CA SER A 210 -63.58 11.80 120.79
C SER A 210 -64.86 11.91 121.61
N SER A 211 -64.91 11.23 122.77
CA SER A 211 -66.01 11.32 123.73
C SER A 211 -66.19 12.70 124.37
N LEU A 212 -65.20 13.59 124.23
CA LEU A 212 -65.17 14.94 124.81
C LEU A 212 -65.30 16.06 123.76
N SER A 213 -65.41 15.75 122.46
CA SER A 213 -65.29 16.75 121.38
C SER A 213 -66.60 17.08 120.64
N SER A 214 -67.73 16.47 120.99
CA SER A 214 -69.02 16.69 120.31
C SER A 214 -69.76 17.98 120.72
N GLU A 215 -69.10 18.89 121.45
CA GLU A 215 -69.76 19.98 122.17
C GLU A 215 -69.55 21.38 121.57
N ASN A 216 -68.60 21.59 120.64
CA ASN A 216 -67.96 22.91 120.49
C ASN A 216 -67.67 23.42 119.04
N SER A 217 -68.65 23.42 118.11
CA SER A 217 -68.41 23.88 116.71
C SER A 217 -69.54 24.71 116.05
N SER A 218 -69.30 26.00 115.71
CA SER A 218 -70.22 26.86 114.89
C SER A 218 -69.62 28.21 114.32
N ASN A 219 -69.11 28.29 113.03
CA ASN A 219 -68.73 29.49 112.15
C ASN A 219 -68.02 29.10 110.77
N MET A 220 -67.61 29.85 109.68
CA MET A 220 -67.70 31.25 109.07
C MET A 220 -67.56 31.27 107.46
N GLN A 221 -66.94 32.26 106.72
CA GLN A 221 -67.16 32.52 105.23
C GLN A 221 -66.19 33.51 104.39
N GLN A 222 -66.20 33.51 103.01
CA GLN A 222 -65.78 34.56 101.94
C GLN A 222 -64.28 34.60 101.37
N ARG A 223 -63.76 35.25 100.26
CA ARG A 223 -64.03 35.89 98.87
C ARG A 223 -62.63 36.33 98.19
N LYS A 224 -62.27 36.86 96.95
CA LYS A 224 -62.82 37.23 95.57
C LYS A 224 -61.86 37.08 94.28
N MET A 225 -61.55 38.11 93.41
CA MET A 225 -61.37 38.07 91.87
C MET A 225 -60.64 39.32 91.14
N GLU A 226 -60.44 39.65 89.80
CA GLU A 226 -60.68 39.27 88.32
C GLU A 226 -59.85 40.15 87.24
N GLU A 227 -60.01 40.05 85.86
CA GLU A 227 -59.61 40.97 84.64
C GLU A 227 -58.16 40.91 83.94
N GLU A 228 -57.70 41.37 82.70
CA GLU A 228 -58.11 41.97 81.33
C GLU A 228 -57.04 41.83 80.09
N ASN A 229 -57.02 42.60 78.93
CA ASN A 229 -56.42 42.28 77.54
C ASN A 229 -55.98 43.48 76.52
N HIS A 230 -55.32 43.29 75.29
CA HIS A 230 -55.30 44.09 73.95
C HIS A 230 -54.14 43.91 72.81
N VAL A 231 -54.18 44.54 71.56
CA VAL A 231 -53.27 44.40 70.29
C VAL A 231 -53.38 45.60 69.19
N LYS A 232 -52.75 45.95 67.97
CA LYS A 232 -51.99 45.47 66.70
C LYS A 232 -50.99 46.56 65.99
N THR A 233 -50.55 46.86 64.69
CA THR A 233 -50.83 46.71 63.17
C THR A 233 -49.60 47.11 62.16
N MET A 234 -49.66 47.22 60.75
CA MET A 234 -48.49 47.39 59.73
C MET A 234 -48.72 47.84 58.18
N GLU A 235 -47.69 48.28 57.32
CA GLU A 235 -47.43 48.19 55.78
C GLU A 235 -46.99 49.44 54.81
N LYS A 236 -47.01 49.40 53.43
CA LYS A 236 -46.05 50.03 52.37
C LYS A 236 -46.55 50.57 50.93
N LEU A 237 -45.66 51.22 50.08
CA LEU A 237 -45.36 51.12 48.56
C LEU A 237 -45.75 52.17 47.38
N LYS A 238 -44.85 52.29 46.33
CA LYS A 238 -44.98 52.59 44.82
C LYS A 238 -44.48 53.90 44.09
N GLN A 239 -44.59 54.03 42.72
CA GLN A 239 -43.73 54.82 41.73
C GLN A 239 -44.47 55.63 40.58
N THR A 240 -43.70 56.45 39.77
CA THR A 240 -43.88 57.18 38.43
C THR A 240 -43.80 58.75 38.45
N GLU A 241 -43.69 59.60 37.39
CA GLU A 241 -43.82 59.56 35.88
C GLU A 241 -42.94 60.62 35.08
N ASP A 242 -43.33 61.17 33.88
CA ASP A 242 -42.40 61.81 32.85
C ASP A 242 -42.83 63.16 32.11
N ARG A 243 -41.84 63.94 31.56
CA ARG A 243 -41.79 65.00 30.45
C ARG A 243 -42.49 66.42 30.39
N ILE A 244 -41.67 67.49 30.10
CA ILE A 244 -41.85 68.68 29.14
C ILE A 244 -42.85 69.85 29.52
N PRO A 245 -42.84 71.15 29.02
CA PRO A 245 -41.98 72.04 28.16
C PRO A 245 -41.58 73.48 28.76
N LEU A 246 -41.18 74.46 27.90
CA LEU A 246 -40.92 75.91 28.16
C LEU A 246 -42.06 76.89 27.66
N ILE A 247 -41.99 78.19 28.03
CA ILE A 247 -41.95 79.47 27.20
C ILE A 247 -42.62 80.68 27.94
N VAL A 248 -42.15 81.93 27.68
CA VAL A 248 -42.81 83.29 27.74
C VAL A 248 -42.12 84.36 28.64
N ALA A 249 -42.07 85.62 28.12
CA ALA A 249 -41.79 86.94 28.74
C ALA A 249 -40.32 87.28 29.17
N ASP A 250 -39.82 88.52 29.08
CA ASP A 250 -40.44 89.84 28.75
C ASP A 250 -39.67 90.66 27.67
N LEU A 251 -40.16 91.88 27.33
CA LEU A 251 -39.84 92.64 26.09
C LEU A 251 -39.70 94.18 26.31
N GLU A 252 -39.53 94.94 25.21
CA GLU A 252 -39.73 96.42 25.06
C GLU A 252 -38.66 97.40 25.65
N SER A 253 -38.41 98.62 25.11
CA SER A 253 -38.72 99.26 23.80
C SER A 253 -37.78 100.47 23.51
N THR A 254 -37.89 101.13 22.34
CA THR A 254 -36.95 102.12 21.76
C THR A 254 -37.38 103.59 21.83
N LYS A 255 -36.41 104.55 21.68
CA LYS A 255 -36.48 105.83 20.92
C LYS A 255 -35.25 106.75 21.09
N GLU A 256 -34.76 107.42 20.01
CA GLU A 256 -34.85 108.88 19.74
C GLU A 256 -34.07 109.30 18.43
N GLN A 257 -33.80 110.61 18.17
CA GLN A 257 -33.66 111.27 16.83
C GLN A 257 -32.49 112.33 16.78
N LEU A 258 -32.02 112.98 15.68
CA LEU A 258 -32.02 112.89 14.17
C LEU A 258 -31.11 114.04 13.59
N ARG A 259 -31.18 114.43 12.29
CA ARG A 259 -30.60 115.65 11.59
C ARG A 259 -29.09 115.57 11.17
N GLU A 260 -28.50 116.24 10.15
CA GLU A 260 -28.83 117.39 9.22
C GLU A 260 -27.95 117.45 7.90
N ALA A 261 -28.10 118.45 6.99
CA ALA A 261 -27.38 118.70 5.68
C ALA A 261 -27.37 120.23 5.26
N GLN A 262 -26.99 120.83 4.07
CA GLN A 262 -26.63 120.47 2.65
C GLN A 262 -26.02 121.70 1.84
N GLU A 263 -25.89 121.64 0.48
CA GLU A 263 -25.70 122.73 -0.58
C GLU A 263 -24.31 123.38 -0.92
N SER A 264 -24.08 124.18 -2.02
CA SER A 264 -24.18 123.96 -3.52
C SER A 264 -23.66 125.18 -4.41
N LEU A 265 -23.72 125.10 -5.78
CA LEU A 265 -23.61 126.19 -6.85
C LEU A 265 -22.20 126.78 -7.26
N GLN A 266 -21.92 127.53 -8.38
CA GLN A 266 -22.38 127.64 -9.82
C GLN A 266 -21.54 128.70 -10.66
N LYS A 267 -21.40 128.58 -12.03
CA LYS A 267 -21.55 129.63 -13.13
C LYS A 267 -20.48 129.86 -14.26
N VAL A 268 -20.80 130.75 -15.25
CA VAL A 268 -20.56 130.65 -16.74
C VAL A 268 -20.78 131.98 -17.55
N ARG A 269 -20.50 132.02 -18.89
CA ARG A 269 -20.89 132.99 -20.00
C ARG A 269 -19.97 134.24 -20.23
N GLU A 270 -19.82 134.93 -21.39
CA GLU A 270 -20.21 134.86 -22.86
C GLU A 270 -19.23 135.80 -23.68
N ASP A 271 -19.26 136.25 -24.97
CA ASP A 271 -20.10 136.26 -26.22
C ASP A 271 -19.22 136.57 -27.51
N HIS A 272 -19.76 136.86 -28.73
CA HIS A 272 -18.98 137.13 -29.98
C HIS A 272 -19.69 137.93 -31.14
N SER A 273 -18.97 138.78 -31.91
CA SER A 273 -19.40 139.23 -33.27
C SER A 273 -18.26 139.68 -34.24
N THR A 274 -18.30 139.28 -35.54
CA THR A 274 -17.85 140.02 -36.78
C THR A 274 -18.04 139.13 -38.04
N LEU A 275 -19.29 138.90 -38.47
CA LEU A 275 -19.62 137.70 -39.29
C LEU A 275 -19.57 137.84 -40.84
N LYS A 276 -19.26 139.01 -41.42
CA LYS A 276 -19.61 139.30 -42.83
C LYS A 276 -18.61 138.77 -43.86
N ASP A 277 -17.31 139.06 -43.72
CA ASP A 277 -16.28 138.65 -44.70
C ASP A 277 -15.98 137.15 -44.66
N SER A 278 -16.48 136.47 -43.63
CA SER A 278 -16.48 135.01 -43.50
C SER A 278 -17.25 134.29 -44.62
N LEU A 279 -18.11 134.95 -45.39
CA LEU A 279 -19.06 134.26 -46.28
C LEU A 279 -18.41 133.71 -47.56
N ILE A 280 -17.44 134.42 -48.16
CA ILE A 280 -16.78 133.98 -49.40
C ILE A 280 -15.76 132.88 -49.11
N SER A 281 -14.97 133.02 -48.03
CA SER A 281 -14.03 131.99 -47.58
C SER A 281 -14.72 130.69 -47.16
N LYS A 282 -15.95 130.78 -46.61
CA LYS A 282 -16.78 129.60 -46.29
C LYS A 282 -17.13 128.76 -47.52
N THR A 283 -17.36 129.34 -48.70
CA THR A 283 -17.76 128.58 -49.89
C THR A 283 -16.65 127.64 -50.38
N GLU A 284 -15.39 128.12 -50.41
CA GLU A 284 -14.25 127.25 -50.72
C GLU A 284 -13.96 126.22 -49.63
N LEU A 285 -14.14 126.60 -48.37
CA LEU A 285 -14.03 125.69 -47.23
C LEU A 285 -15.07 124.57 -47.32
N ILE A 286 -16.31 124.86 -47.74
CA ILE A 286 -17.38 123.86 -47.92
C ILE A 286 -16.99 122.84 -48.99
N GLU A 287 -16.46 123.24 -50.15
CA GLU A 287 -16.09 122.27 -51.18
C GLU A 287 -14.85 121.43 -50.77
N LYS A 288 -13.86 122.04 -50.09
CA LYS A 288 -12.73 121.32 -49.48
C LYS A 288 -13.20 120.34 -48.38
N LEU A 289 -14.14 120.74 -47.53
CA LEU A 289 -14.76 119.90 -46.49
C LEU A 289 -15.60 118.77 -47.11
N LYS A 290 -16.24 118.97 -48.26
CA LYS A 290 -17.02 117.96 -48.97
C LYS A 290 -16.13 116.88 -49.59
N ILE A 291 -14.96 117.26 -50.13
CA ILE A 291 -13.92 116.32 -50.58
C ILE A 291 -13.30 115.57 -49.38
N LEU A 292 -12.99 116.26 -48.28
CA LEU A 292 -12.50 115.64 -47.05
C LEU A 292 -13.51 114.66 -46.45
N LYS A 293 -14.79 115.05 -46.37
CA LYS A 293 -15.88 114.19 -45.91
C LYS A 293 -15.98 112.93 -46.77
N ASN A 294 -15.97 113.05 -48.11
CA ASN A 294 -16.03 111.86 -48.97
C ASN A 294 -14.81 110.93 -48.83
N LYS A 295 -13.61 111.47 -48.57
CA LYS A 295 -12.43 110.66 -48.20
C LYS A 295 -12.60 109.98 -46.84
N GLN A 296 -13.16 110.70 -45.86
CA GLN A 296 -13.42 110.18 -44.52
C GLN A 296 -14.51 109.08 -44.54
N THR A 297 -15.58 109.23 -45.31
CA THR A 297 -16.60 108.17 -45.47
C THR A 297 -16.00 106.90 -46.06
N LYS A 298 -15.12 107.02 -47.08
CA LYS A 298 -14.39 105.85 -47.61
C LYS A 298 -13.47 105.21 -46.57
N ALA A 299 -12.67 106.01 -45.86
CA ALA A 299 -11.79 105.49 -44.82
C ALA A 299 -12.56 104.79 -43.68
N ILE A 300 -13.75 105.29 -43.32
CA ILE A 300 -14.66 104.63 -42.38
C ILE A 300 -15.16 103.30 -42.97
N GLN A 301 -15.63 103.27 -44.21
CA GLN A 301 -16.13 102.06 -44.88
C GLN A 301 -15.03 100.98 -45.06
N ASP A 302 -13.79 101.39 -45.33
CA ASP A 302 -12.60 100.53 -45.40
C ASP A 302 -12.17 100.00 -44.01
N LEU A 303 -12.49 100.72 -42.93
CA LEU A 303 -12.28 100.27 -41.54
C LEU A 303 -13.42 99.37 -41.04
N GLU A 304 -14.67 99.67 -41.39
CA GLU A 304 -15.85 98.84 -41.08
C GLU A 304 -15.73 97.46 -41.73
N SER A 305 -15.40 97.41 -43.03
CA SER A 305 -15.18 96.13 -43.74
C SER A 305 -13.99 95.34 -43.17
N LYS A 306 -12.91 95.99 -42.75
CA LYS A 306 -11.82 95.33 -42.01
C LYS A 306 -12.24 94.84 -40.62
N ASN A 307 -13.11 95.57 -39.93
CA ASN A 307 -13.62 95.17 -38.61
C ASN A 307 -14.52 93.94 -38.70
N GLU A 308 -15.38 93.85 -39.73
CA GLU A 308 -16.16 92.62 -39.99
C GLU A 308 -15.27 91.44 -40.43
N ALA A 309 -14.20 91.69 -41.20
CA ALA A 309 -13.20 90.66 -41.51
C ALA A 309 -12.44 90.18 -40.24
N LEU A 310 -12.15 91.07 -39.29
CA LEU A 310 -11.55 90.71 -38.00
C LEU A 310 -12.53 89.96 -37.10
N LYS A 311 -13.81 90.36 -37.05
CA LYS A 311 -14.85 89.62 -36.31
C LYS A 311 -15.04 88.21 -36.85
N THR A 312 -15.12 88.03 -38.17
CA THR A 312 -15.25 86.71 -38.79
C THR A 312 -14.01 85.85 -38.53
N SER A 313 -12.80 86.41 -38.65
CA SER A 313 -11.57 85.71 -38.25
C SER A 313 -11.52 85.35 -36.76
N SER A 314 -12.01 86.24 -35.88
CA SER A 314 -12.08 85.99 -34.43
C SER A 314 -13.09 84.89 -34.08
N ASN A 315 -14.22 84.83 -34.79
CA ASN A 315 -15.21 83.78 -34.60
C ASN A 315 -14.68 82.42 -35.07
N ILE A 316 -13.98 82.37 -36.22
CA ILE A 316 -13.31 81.16 -36.73
C ILE A 316 -12.24 80.67 -35.73
N SER A 317 -11.43 81.58 -35.19
CA SER A 317 -10.43 81.23 -34.16
C SER A 317 -11.07 80.71 -32.88
N LYS A 318 -12.28 81.17 -32.54
CA LYS A 318 -13.03 80.72 -31.35
C LYS A 318 -13.62 79.32 -31.56
N THR A 319 -14.23 79.04 -32.71
CA THR A 319 -14.71 77.68 -33.04
C THR A 319 -13.54 76.70 -33.11
N GLN A 320 -12.41 77.08 -33.72
CA GLN A 320 -11.19 76.25 -33.73
C GLN A 320 -10.65 75.97 -32.32
N GLN A 321 -10.79 76.90 -31.37
CA GLN A 321 -10.42 76.68 -29.97
C GLN A 321 -11.41 75.74 -29.26
N GLU A 322 -12.70 75.82 -29.58
CA GLU A 322 -13.75 74.92 -29.07
C GLU A 322 -13.56 73.49 -29.60
N ASP A 323 -13.29 73.32 -30.90
CA ASP A 323 -12.93 72.03 -31.53
C ASP A 323 -11.70 71.39 -30.85
N LEU A 324 -10.67 72.19 -30.53
CA LEU A 324 -9.43 71.72 -29.90
C LEU A 324 -9.68 71.25 -28.45
N ILE A 325 -10.58 71.91 -27.72
CA ILE A 325 -11.00 71.49 -26.37
C ILE A 325 -11.79 70.18 -26.45
N GLU A 326 -12.70 70.02 -27.41
CA GLU A 326 -13.45 68.77 -27.59
C GLU A 326 -12.52 67.60 -27.97
N LEU A 327 -11.52 67.85 -28.82
CA LEU A 327 -10.48 66.87 -29.16
C LEU A 327 -9.60 66.50 -27.95
N GLN A 328 -9.22 67.47 -27.11
CA GLN A 328 -8.47 67.19 -25.87
C GLN A 328 -9.31 66.36 -24.88
N GLN A 329 -10.61 66.65 -24.74
CA GLN A 329 -11.52 65.86 -23.91
C GLN A 329 -11.62 64.42 -24.43
N LYS A 330 -11.86 64.21 -25.73
CA LYS A 330 -11.88 62.87 -26.35
C LYS A 330 -10.56 62.13 -26.18
N LEU A 331 -9.42 62.80 -26.32
CA LEU A 331 -8.11 62.19 -26.10
C LEU A 331 -7.92 61.76 -24.64
N SER A 332 -8.37 62.58 -23.67
CA SER A 332 -8.32 62.22 -22.25
C SER A 332 -9.22 61.05 -21.90
N GLN A 333 -10.43 60.98 -22.49
CA GLN A 333 -11.35 59.87 -22.33
C GLN A 333 -10.75 58.57 -22.90
N LEU A 334 -10.28 58.59 -24.15
CA LEU A 334 -9.60 57.44 -24.78
C LEU A 334 -8.36 57.00 -24.00
N SER A 335 -7.61 57.93 -23.40
CA SER A 335 -6.49 57.60 -22.51
C SER A 335 -6.95 56.89 -21.24
N SER A 336 -8.09 57.29 -20.66
CA SER A 336 -8.65 56.61 -19.49
C SER A 336 -9.19 55.22 -19.83
N GLU A 337 -9.94 55.08 -20.93
CA GLU A 337 -10.45 53.79 -21.43
C GLU A 337 -9.31 52.82 -21.77
N ASN A 338 -8.23 53.31 -22.40
CA ASN A 338 -7.05 52.49 -22.69
C ASN A 338 -6.29 52.07 -21.41
N SER A 339 -6.27 52.92 -20.37
CA SER A 339 -5.70 52.53 -19.07
C SER A 339 -6.55 51.48 -18.35
N GLU A 340 -7.88 51.58 -18.43
CA GLU A 340 -8.81 50.61 -17.85
C GLU A 340 -8.71 49.26 -18.60
N LEU A 341 -8.70 49.29 -19.94
CA LEU A 341 -8.48 48.11 -20.77
C LEU A 341 -7.11 47.45 -20.49
N SER A 342 -6.04 48.22 -20.34
CA SER A 342 -4.72 47.69 -19.96
C SER A 342 -4.73 47.04 -18.58
N SER A 343 -5.49 47.57 -17.61
CA SER A 343 -5.63 46.95 -16.29
C SER A 343 -6.41 45.63 -16.33
N LYS A 344 -7.46 45.55 -17.17
CA LYS A 344 -8.23 44.32 -17.39
C LYS A 344 -7.43 43.27 -18.15
N LEU A 345 -6.58 43.68 -19.11
CA LEU A 345 -5.64 42.79 -19.78
C LEU A 345 -4.64 42.19 -18.77
N SER A 346 -4.02 43.02 -17.94
CA SER A 346 -3.08 42.55 -16.90
C SER A 346 -3.74 41.62 -15.87
N ALA A 347 -5.02 41.79 -15.57
CA ALA A 347 -5.76 40.88 -14.69
C ALA A 347 -6.02 39.52 -15.37
N LEU A 348 -6.47 39.52 -16.62
CA LEU A 348 -6.68 38.28 -17.41
C LEU A 348 -5.35 37.53 -17.68
N GLU A 349 -4.24 38.25 -17.84
CA GLU A 349 -2.91 37.67 -17.95
C GLU A 349 -2.43 37.04 -16.62
N ALA A 350 -2.90 37.54 -15.47
CA ALA A 350 -2.62 36.96 -14.15
C ALA A 350 -3.49 35.72 -13.83
N GLU A 351 -4.72 35.65 -14.34
CA GLU A 351 -5.59 34.46 -14.25
C GLU A 351 -5.14 33.33 -15.21
N ARG A 352 -4.50 33.68 -16.33
CA ARG A 352 -4.03 32.74 -17.37
C ARG A 352 -3.16 31.58 -16.85
N PRO A 353 -2.13 31.74 -15.99
CA PRO A 353 -1.36 30.62 -15.45
C PRO A 353 -2.19 29.69 -14.56
N GLU A 354 -3.20 30.19 -13.83
CA GLU A 354 -4.08 29.36 -13.01
C GLU A 354 -5.01 28.51 -13.89
N ILE A 355 -5.56 29.10 -14.95
CA ILE A 355 -6.33 28.39 -15.99
C ILE A 355 -5.47 27.32 -16.68
N GLU A 356 -4.20 27.58 -16.94
CA GLU A 356 -3.29 26.59 -17.54
C GLU A 356 -2.93 25.46 -16.55
N SER A 357 -2.74 25.77 -15.27
CA SER A 357 -2.58 24.76 -14.21
C SER A 357 -3.81 23.85 -14.10
N GLN A 358 -5.02 24.42 -14.11
CA GLN A 358 -6.27 23.65 -14.11
C GLN A 358 -6.44 22.81 -15.38
N ARG A 359 -5.96 23.28 -16.55
CA ARG A 359 -5.93 22.49 -17.79
C ARG A 359 -4.99 21.29 -17.71
N GLN A 360 -3.82 21.46 -17.10
CA GLN A 360 -2.86 20.37 -16.88
C GLN A 360 -3.41 19.35 -15.86
N GLU A 361 -4.04 19.80 -14.78
CA GLU A 361 -4.71 18.92 -13.82
C GLU A 361 -5.85 18.12 -14.47
N VAL A 362 -6.70 18.76 -15.28
CA VAL A 362 -7.77 18.07 -16.03
C VAL A 362 -7.22 17.07 -17.05
N LEU A 363 -6.07 17.34 -17.67
CA LEU A 363 -5.38 16.38 -18.54
C LEU A 363 -4.89 15.15 -17.74
N LEU A 364 -4.19 15.37 -16.62
CA LEU A 364 -3.72 14.30 -15.74
C LEU A 364 -4.86 13.48 -15.14
N LEU A 365 -5.99 14.10 -14.78
CA LEU A 365 -7.19 13.40 -14.32
C LEU A 365 -7.83 12.56 -15.43
N LYS A 366 -7.82 13.05 -16.68
CA LYS A 366 -8.33 12.31 -17.85
C LYS A 366 -7.44 11.13 -18.22
N GLU A 367 -6.13 11.28 -18.10
CA GLU A 367 -5.15 10.21 -18.30
C GLU A 367 -5.29 9.12 -17.22
N LYS A 368 -5.40 9.51 -15.94
CA LYS A 368 -5.73 8.59 -14.83
C LYS A 368 -7.07 7.88 -15.03
N LEU A 369 -8.10 8.57 -15.52
CA LEU A 369 -9.38 7.95 -15.86
C LEU A 369 -9.21 6.88 -16.95
N SER A 370 -8.35 7.11 -17.94
CA SER A 370 -8.03 6.12 -18.98
C SER A 370 -7.22 4.93 -18.45
N SER A 371 -6.32 5.15 -17.48
CA SER A 371 -5.60 4.08 -16.78
C SER A 371 -6.57 3.14 -16.06
N VAL A 372 -7.42 3.73 -15.21
CA VAL A 372 -8.42 3.03 -14.39
C VAL A 372 -9.49 2.35 -15.25
N GLN A 373 -9.87 2.93 -16.38
CA GLN A 373 -10.77 2.26 -17.33
C GLN A 373 -10.13 0.99 -17.90
N ALA A 374 -8.88 1.06 -18.34
CA ALA A 374 -8.16 -0.12 -18.83
C ALA A 374 -7.97 -1.17 -17.71
N GLU A 375 -7.64 -0.77 -16.48
CA GLU A 375 -7.59 -1.68 -15.31
C GLU A 375 -8.95 -2.35 -15.05
N SER A 376 -10.06 -1.60 -15.14
CA SER A 376 -11.42 -2.14 -15.03
C SER A 376 -11.73 -3.17 -16.13
N ASP A 377 -11.26 -2.93 -17.35
CA ASP A 377 -11.49 -3.81 -18.49
C ASP A 377 -10.61 -5.08 -18.39
N ASP A 378 -9.36 -4.96 -17.91
CA ASP A 378 -8.48 -6.08 -17.56
C ASP A 378 -9.10 -6.96 -16.45
N TYR A 379 -9.59 -6.36 -15.36
CA TYR A 379 -10.29 -7.08 -14.29
C TYR A 379 -11.60 -7.73 -14.77
N GLN A 380 -12.32 -7.13 -15.72
CA GLN A 380 -13.48 -7.80 -16.35
C GLN A 380 -13.05 -9.02 -17.18
N GLY A 381 -11.90 -8.96 -17.85
CA GLY A 381 -11.27 -10.10 -18.51
C GLY A 381 -10.95 -11.23 -17.52
N GLU A 382 -10.26 -10.91 -16.43
CA GLU A 382 -9.90 -11.90 -15.40
C GLU A 382 -11.16 -12.51 -14.73
N ILE A 383 -12.16 -11.70 -14.37
CA ILE A 383 -13.45 -12.17 -13.83
C ILE A 383 -14.17 -13.10 -14.82
N LYS A 384 -14.04 -12.87 -16.14
CA LYS A 384 -14.60 -13.75 -17.17
C LYS A 384 -13.87 -15.08 -17.22
N SER A 385 -12.54 -15.08 -17.26
CA SER A 385 -11.73 -16.31 -17.24
C SER A 385 -11.89 -17.11 -15.95
N LEU A 386 -12.03 -16.45 -14.79
CA LEU A 386 -12.33 -17.11 -13.51
C LEU A 386 -13.73 -17.76 -13.51
N LYS A 387 -14.73 -17.14 -14.13
CA LYS A 387 -16.07 -17.76 -14.31
C LYS A 387 -16.05 -18.94 -15.28
N GLU A 388 -15.25 -18.86 -16.35
CA GLU A 388 -15.04 -19.96 -17.29
C GLU A 388 -14.37 -21.15 -16.60
N ALA A 389 -13.31 -20.91 -15.82
CA ALA A 389 -12.67 -21.93 -14.97
C ALA A 389 -13.63 -22.49 -13.90
N GLN A 390 -14.43 -21.65 -13.24
CA GLN A 390 -15.43 -22.08 -12.26
C GLN A 390 -16.47 -23.03 -12.89
N ASN A 391 -16.93 -22.74 -14.11
CA ASN A 391 -17.84 -23.62 -14.84
C ASN A 391 -17.19 -24.96 -15.21
N GLU A 392 -15.91 -24.97 -15.60
CA GLU A 392 -15.15 -26.22 -15.80
C GLU A 392 -15.07 -27.05 -14.51
N TYR A 393 -14.77 -26.42 -13.36
CA TYR A 393 -14.73 -27.11 -12.07
C TYR A 393 -16.11 -27.67 -11.70
N LEU A 394 -17.20 -26.94 -11.95
CA LEU A 394 -18.56 -27.38 -11.68
C LEU A 394 -18.94 -28.60 -12.55
N GLN A 395 -18.60 -28.60 -13.85
CA GLN A 395 -18.79 -29.75 -14.73
C GLN A 395 -17.94 -30.96 -14.32
N LYS A 396 -16.71 -30.74 -13.87
CA LYS A 396 -15.86 -31.81 -13.32
C LYS A 396 -16.48 -32.39 -12.05
N GLU A 397 -16.96 -31.54 -11.14
CA GLU A 397 -17.63 -31.97 -9.91
C GLU A 397 -18.91 -32.78 -10.22
N GLU A 398 -19.74 -32.34 -11.17
CA GLU A 398 -20.93 -33.08 -11.61
C GLU A 398 -20.56 -34.42 -12.27
N SER A 399 -19.48 -34.48 -13.05
CA SER A 399 -18.92 -35.74 -13.57
C SER A 399 -18.47 -36.68 -12.46
N HIS A 400 -17.82 -36.16 -11.41
CA HIS A 400 -17.42 -36.94 -10.24
C HIS A 400 -18.63 -37.40 -9.42
N ARG A 401 -19.64 -36.54 -9.21
CA ARG A 401 -20.89 -36.86 -8.50
C ARG A 401 -21.66 -37.97 -9.20
N ASN A 402 -21.73 -37.95 -10.53
CA ASN A 402 -22.32 -39.03 -11.33
C ASN A 402 -21.51 -40.34 -11.25
N LYS A 403 -20.17 -40.27 -11.21
CA LYS A 403 -19.31 -41.45 -10.99
C LYS A 403 -19.51 -42.06 -9.60
N VAL A 404 -19.61 -41.22 -8.55
CA VAL A 404 -19.90 -41.67 -7.17
C VAL A 404 -21.25 -42.37 -7.12
N LYS A 405 -22.31 -41.76 -7.69
CA LYS A 405 -23.62 -42.38 -7.75
C LYS A 405 -23.60 -43.74 -8.45
N ASN A 406 -22.93 -43.85 -9.61
CA ASN A 406 -22.79 -45.13 -10.31
C ASN A 406 -22.06 -46.19 -9.48
N LEU A 407 -21.12 -45.80 -8.62
CA LEU A 407 -20.44 -46.70 -7.68
C LEU A 407 -21.33 -47.08 -6.49
N GLU A 408 -22.23 -46.20 -6.04
CA GLU A 408 -23.23 -46.51 -5.00
C GLU A 408 -24.35 -47.41 -5.53
N ASP A 409 -24.81 -47.21 -6.77
CA ASP A 409 -25.74 -48.11 -7.46
C ASP A 409 -25.09 -49.51 -7.69
N LEU A 410 -23.80 -49.56 -8.02
CA LEU A 410 -23.03 -50.81 -8.13
C LEU A 410 -22.80 -51.49 -6.76
N LYS A 411 -22.54 -50.70 -5.71
CA LYS A 411 -22.41 -51.20 -4.34
C LYS A 411 -23.75 -51.79 -3.85
N SER A 412 -24.86 -51.09 -4.08
CA SER A 412 -26.22 -51.52 -3.74
C SER A 412 -26.56 -52.87 -4.39
N THR A 413 -26.23 -53.03 -5.69
CA THR A 413 -26.44 -54.30 -6.39
C THR A 413 -25.57 -55.42 -5.82
N LEU A 414 -24.27 -55.18 -5.56
CA LEU A 414 -23.39 -56.14 -4.90
C LEU A 414 -23.84 -56.51 -3.48
N GLU A 415 -24.32 -55.56 -2.67
CA GLU A 415 -24.87 -55.81 -1.33
C GLU A 415 -26.15 -56.66 -1.40
N SER A 416 -26.99 -56.46 -2.41
CA SER A 416 -28.16 -57.31 -2.67
C SER A 416 -27.78 -58.74 -3.08
N GLU A 417 -26.73 -58.90 -3.87
CA GLU A 417 -26.24 -60.19 -4.36
C GLU A 417 -25.52 -60.98 -3.26
N ILE A 418 -24.72 -60.31 -2.42
CA ILE A 418 -24.14 -60.87 -1.18
C ILE A 418 -25.27 -61.31 -0.22
N SER A 419 -26.30 -60.49 -0.04
CA SER A 419 -27.45 -60.82 0.81
C SER A 419 -28.21 -62.05 0.31
N ARG A 420 -28.38 -62.18 -1.01
CA ARG A 420 -28.97 -63.35 -1.65
C ARG A 420 -28.10 -64.60 -1.47
N ILE A 421 -26.80 -64.54 -1.78
CA ILE A 421 -25.86 -65.66 -1.62
C ILE A 421 -25.82 -66.12 -0.16
N LYS A 422 -25.89 -65.19 0.81
CA LYS A 422 -25.99 -65.51 2.24
C LYS A 422 -27.27 -66.26 2.58
N GLY A 423 -28.42 -65.84 2.03
CA GLY A 423 -29.69 -66.56 2.17
C GLY A 423 -29.64 -67.96 1.55
N ASP A 424 -29.17 -68.08 0.30
CA ASP A 424 -28.98 -69.35 -0.41
C ASP A 424 -28.04 -70.32 0.38
N LEU A 425 -27.06 -69.79 1.12
CA LEU A 425 -26.17 -70.56 1.99
C LEU A 425 -26.82 -70.96 3.33
N GLU A 426 -27.66 -70.09 3.92
CA GLU A 426 -28.41 -70.39 5.15
C GLU A 426 -29.51 -71.44 4.90
N ASP A 427 -30.18 -71.40 3.75
CA ASP A 427 -31.11 -72.43 3.29
C ASP A 427 -30.40 -73.78 3.01
N GLN A 428 -29.16 -73.74 2.49
CA GLN A 428 -28.33 -74.95 2.40
C GLN A 428 -27.94 -75.48 3.78
N GLN A 429 -27.49 -74.63 4.71
CA GLN A 429 -27.12 -75.07 6.07
C GLN A 429 -28.30 -75.65 6.85
N THR A 430 -29.50 -75.06 6.75
CA THR A 430 -30.70 -75.59 7.41
C THR A 430 -31.16 -76.90 6.79
N THR A 431 -31.14 -77.04 5.45
CA THR A 431 -31.49 -78.31 4.80
C THR A 431 -30.44 -79.41 5.00
N PHE A 432 -29.15 -79.09 5.14
CA PHE A 432 -28.13 -80.06 5.57
C PHE A 432 -28.31 -80.47 7.04
N ARG A 433 -28.57 -79.51 7.95
CA ARG A 433 -28.85 -79.81 9.37
C ARG A 433 -30.08 -80.71 9.51
N SER A 434 -31.19 -80.40 8.85
CA SER A 434 -32.42 -81.21 8.92
C SER A 434 -32.21 -82.65 8.42
N LYS A 435 -31.38 -82.86 7.38
CA LYS A 435 -31.01 -84.20 6.92
C LYS A 435 -30.13 -84.95 7.94
N LEU A 436 -29.20 -84.24 8.59
CA LEU A 436 -28.36 -84.81 9.64
C LEU A 436 -29.21 -85.22 10.85
N GLU A 437 -30.13 -84.37 11.31
CA GLU A 437 -31.08 -84.64 12.39
C GLU A 437 -32.00 -85.84 12.06
N GLU A 438 -32.42 -86.00 10.80
CA GLU A 438 -33.22 -87.17 10.41
C GLU A 438 -32.41 -88.48 10.41
N GLU A 439 -31.16 -88.47 9.94
CA GLU A 439 -30.27 -89.63 10.01
C GLU A 439 -29.84 -89.96 11.45
N GLU A 440 -29.55 -88.96 12.29
CA GLU A 440 -29.30 -89.16 13.72
C GLU A 440 -30.50 -89.84 14.40
N ARG A 441 -31.73 -89.38 14.12
CA ARG A 441 -32.95 -90.03 14.61
C ARG A 441 -33.07 -91.48 14.14
N ARG A 442 -32.76 -91.79 12.87
CA ARG A 442 -32.76 -93.17 12.36
C ARG A 442 -31.73 -94.05 13.08
N HIS A 443 -30.51 -93.54 13.28
CA HIS A 443 -29.46 -94.26 14.00
C HIS A 443 -29.86 -94.48 15.48
N GLN A 444 -30.49 -93.52 16.14
CA GLN A 444 -31.05 -93.70 17.49
C GLN A 444 -32.16 -94.76 17.53
N GLU A 445 -33.04 -94.81 16.52
CA GLU A 445 -34.09 -95.84 16.40
C GLU A 445 -33.52 -97.23 16.09
N GLU A 446 -32.39 -97.34 15.40
CA GLU A 446 -31.69 -98.63 15.20
C GLU A 446 -30.92 -99.08 16.44
N VAL A 447 -30.17 -98.17 17.09
CA VAL A 447 -29.52 -98.45 18.38
C VAL A 447 -30.54 -98.95 19.39
N LYS A 448 -31.69 -98.27 19.52
CA LYS A 448 -32.74 -98.70 20.44
C LYS A 448 -33.28 -100.10 20.13
N LYS A 449 -33.53 -100.45 18.87
CA LYS A 449 -33.96 -101.82 18.50
C LYS A 449 -32.91 -102.87 18.87
N VAL A 450 -31.63 -102.55 18.71
CA VAL A 450 -30.52 -103.42 19.11
C VAL A 450 -30.44 -103.56 20.63
N GLU A 451 -30.70 -102.50 21.39
CA GLU A 451 -30.77 -102.57 22.86
C GLU A 451 -31.98 -103.36 23.37
N ASP A 452 -33.16 -103.13 22.80
CA ASP A 452 -34.40 -103.86 23.14
C ASP A 452 -34.22 -105.38 22.89
N GLU A 453 -33.63 -105.77 21.74
CA GLU A 453 -33.36 -107.19 21.43
C GLU A 453 -32.19 -107.76 22.26
N ARG A 454 -31.17 -106.95 22.61
CA ARG A 454 -30.08 -107.37 23.51
C ARG A 454 -30.61 -107.68 24.91
N GLU A 455 -31.52 -106.86 25.43
CA GLU A 455 -32.13 -107.09 26.74
C GLU A 455 -33.13 -108.26 26.70
N ARG A 456 -33.85 -108.46 25.59
CA ARG A 456 -34.67 -109.66 25.37
C ARG A 456 -33.83 -110.94 25.43
N ILE A 457 -32.74 -111.01 24.66
CA ILE A 457 -31.77 -112.13 24.68
C ILE A 457 -31.21 -112.32 26.10
N ARG A 458 -30.97 -111.25 26.85
CA ARG A 458 -30.53 -111.32 28.25
C ARG A 458 -31.59 -111.95 29.16
N THR A 459 -32.88 -111.60 29.01
CA THR A 459 -33.96 -112.23 29.79
C THR A 459 -34.15 -113.71 29.44
N GLU A 460 -33.99 -114.09 28.17
CA GLU A 460 -34.06 -115.49 27.73
C GLU A 460 -32.90 -116.31 28.31
N ASN A 461 -31.67 -115.78 28.26
CA ASN A 461 -30.52 -116.39 28.92
C ASN A 461 -30.71 -116.50 30.45
N GLN A 462 -31.32 -115.52 31.11
CA GLN A 462 -31.60 -115.60 32.55
C GLN A 462 -32.61 -116.72 32.86
N LEU A 463 -33.69 -116.85 32.09
CA LEU A 463 -34.66 -117.94 32.27
C LEU A 463 -34.01 -119.33 32.08
N VAL A 464 -33.09 -119.46 31.11
CA VAL A 464 -32.32 -120.69 30.91
C VAL A 464 -31.39 -120.97 32.09
N ILE A 465 -30.70 -119.95 32.63
CA ILE A 465 -29.87 -120.07 33.84
C ILE A 465 -30.72 -120.52 35.03
N ASP A 466 -31.88 -119.90 35.25
CA ASP A 466 -32.80 -120.22 36.34
C ASP A 466 -33.33 -121.68 36.23
N GLU A 467 -33.58 -122.17 35.01
CA GLU A 467 -33.97 -123.57 34.77
C GLU A 467 -32.81 -124.55 35.08
N TYR A 468 -31.57 -124.22 34.73
CA TYR A 468 -30.39 -125.02 35.10
C TYR A 468 -30.13 -125.01 36.61
N VAL A 469 -30.24 -123.86 37.27
CA VAL A 469 -30.14 -123.75 38.74
C VAL A 469 -31.23 -124.59 39.41
N LYS A 470 -32.48 -124.55 38.91
CA LYS A 470 -33.57 -125.39 39.42
C LYS A 470 -33.23 -126.89 39.31
N LYS A 471 -32.76 -127.36 38.15
CA LYS A 471 -32.33 -128.76 37.95
C LYS A 471 -31.17 -129.17 38.87
N LEU A 472 -30.24 -128.26 39.16
CA LEU A 472 -29.18 -128.49 40.14
C LEU A 472 -29.75 -128.63 41.57
N THR A 473 -30.66 -127.74 41.98
CA THR A 473 -31.29 -127.85 43.32
C THR A 473 -32.14 -129.12 43.49
N GLU A 474 -32.78 -129.61 42.42
CA GLU A 474 -33.49 -130.89 42.42
C GLU A 474 -32.52 -132.07 42.60
N LYS A 475 -31.31 -131.99 42.02
CA LYS A 475 -30.25 -133.00 42.22
C LYS A 475 -29.60 -132.93 43.61
N ASP A 476 -29.46 -131.75 44.20
CA ASP A 476 -29.00 -131.60 45.59
C ASP A 476 -29.99 -132.22 46.61
N VAL A 477 -31.29 -132.18 46.33
CA VAL A 477 -32.32 -132.86 47.15
C VAL A 477 -32.21 -134.38 46.99
N GLU A 478 -32.07 -134.88 45.77
CA GLU A 478 -31.87 -136.31 45.48
C GLU A 478 -30.60 -136.88 46.17
N ILE A 479 -29.51 -136.09 46.22
CA ILE A 479 -28.27 -136.44 46.95
C ILE A 479 -28.51 -136.49 48.46
N LYS A 480 -29.23 -135.53 49.05
CA LYS A 480 -29.56 -135.54 50.49
C LYS A 480 -30.41 -136.75 50.89
N GLU A 481 -31.38 -137.10 50.04
CA GLU A 481 -32.19 -138.30 50.20
C GLU A 481 -31.39 -139.62 50.14
N LEU A 482 -30.23 -139.64 49.50
CA LEU A 482 -29.33 -140.79 49.48
C LEU A 482 -28.46 -140.84 50.76
N LEU A 483 -27.97 -139.69 51.21
CA LEU A 483 -27.21 -139.56 52.47
C LEU A 483 -28.05 -139.95 53.70
N GLU A 484 -29.34 -139.61 53.75
CA GLU A 484 -30.23 -140.08 54.83
C GLU A 484 -30.41 -141.61 54.82
N LYS A 485 -30.43 -142.23 53.64
CA LYS A 485 -30.49 -143.70 53.50
C LYS A 485 -29.20 -144.37 53.94
N GLU A 486 -28.02 -143.75 53.72
CA GLU A 486 -26.74 -144.24 54.24
C GLU A 486 -26.60 -144.09 55.77
N SER A 487 -27.14 -143.00 56.34
CA SER A 487 -27.24 -142.84 57.80
C SER A 487 -28.06 -143.98 58.43
N TRP A 488 -29.17 -144.37 57.80
CA TRP A 488 -30.02 -145.47 58.27
C TRP A 488 -29.36 -146.86 58.17
N THR A 489 -28.67 -147.17 57.06
CA THR A 489 -27.93 -148.45 56.94
C THR A 489 -26.75 -148.54 57.90
N SER A 490 -26.10 -147.41 58.21
CA SER A 490 -25.02 -147.32 59.20
C SER A 490 -25.50 -147.64 60.62
N GLN A 491 -26.71 -147.20 61.00
CA GLN A 491 -27.31 -147.54 62.30
C GLN A 491 -27.62 -149.05 62.41
N LEU A 492 -28.10 -149.67 61.32
CA LEU A 492 -28.42 -151.10 61.27
C LEU A 492 -27.19 -152.01 61.48
N LEU A 493 -26.03 -151.59 60.98
CA LEU A 493 -24.76 -152.32 61.14
C LEU A 493 -24.27 -152.34 62.61
N GLU A 494 -24.45 -151.24 63.34
CA GLU A 494 -24.02 -151.13 64.73
C GLU A 494 -24.93 -151.92 65.70
N GLU A 495 -26.20 -152.17 65.36
CA GLU A 495 -27.05 -153.13 66.09
C GLU A 495 -26.60 -154.59 65.89
N LEU A 496 -26.21 -154.97 64.67
CA LEU A 496 -25.69 -156.32 64.38
C LEU A 496 -24.39 -156.59 65.13
N LYS A 497 -23.50 -155.60 65.20
CA LYS A 497 -22.22 -155.69 65.92
C LYS A 497 -22.42 -155.96 67.41
N LYS A 498 -23.27 -155.18 68.09
CA LYS A 498 -23.64 -155.37 69.52
C LYS A 498 -24.34 -156.71 69.82
N ARG A 499 -24.81 -157.43 68.79
CA ARG A 499 -25.41 -158.76 68.90
C ARG A 499 -24.40 -159.90 68.78
N SER A 500 -23.21 -159.64 68.21
CA SER A 500 -22.12 -160.62 68.09
C SER A 500 -21.28 -160.75 69.37
N GLU A 501 -21.08 -159.65 70.11
CA GLU A 501 -20.20 -159.54 71.29
C GLU A 501 -20.69 -160.30 72.55
N ARG A 502 -21.71 -161.17 72.45
CA ARG A 502 -22.40 -161.80 73.59
C ARG A 502 -22.35 -163.33 73.64
N LEU A 503 -21.72 -164.02 72.69
CA LEU A 503 -21.94 -165.47 72.52
C LEU A 503 -20.73 -166.42 72.57
N GLU A 504 -19.48 -165.93 72.60
CA GLU A 504 -18.30 -166.81 72.74
C GLU A 504 -17.19 -166.13 73.55
N GLY A 505 -16.63 -166.86 74.52
CA GLY A 505 -15.57 -166.38 75.42
C GLY A 505 -14.98 -167.52 76.26
N ILE A 506 -13.73 -167.36 76.70
CA ILE A 506 -12.83 -168.43 77.18
C ILE A 506 -12.54 -169.41 76.01
N GLU A 507 -11.35 -169.44 75.41
CA GLU A 507 -10.04 -169.71 76.02
C GLU A 507 -8.87 -169.06 75.23
N GLN A 508 -7.61 -169.21 75.68
CA GLN A 508 -6.43 -168.50 75.13
C GLN A 508 -5.28 -169.42 74.71
N ALA A 509 -4.58 -169.05 73.61
CA ALA A 509 -3.31 -169.61 73.11
C ALA A 509 -3.33 -171.10 72.66
N GLN A 510 -2.65 -171.55 71.60
CA GLN A 510 -1.72 -170.93 70.62
C GLN A 510 -1.69 -171.86 69.36
N ASN A 511 -1.14 -171.52 68.18
CA ASN A 511 -0.34 -170.40 67.69
C ASN A 511 -0.59 -170.14 66.17
N GLN A 512 0.17 -169.21 65.59
CA GLN A 512 0.49 -169.03 64.16
C GLN A 512 0.60 -170.35 63.35
N GLY A 513 0.22 -170.42 62.07
CA GLY A 513 -0.46 -169.42 61.25
C GLY A 513 -0.13 -169.56 59.75
N ASN A 514 -1.14 -169.56 58.88
CA ASN A 514 -1.00 -169.30 57.43
C ASN A 514 -2.37 -168.95 56.81
N SER A 515 -2.42 -168.04 55.83
CA SER A 515 -3.65 -167.36 55.41
C SER A 515 -4.18 -167.81 54.04
N THR A 516 -5.35 -168.47 53.99
CA THR A 516 -5.99 -168.88 52.72
C THR A 516 -7.51 -168.84 52.76
N GLY A 517 -8.10 -167.85 52.06
CA GLY A 517 -9.23 -168.03 51.13
C GLY A 517 -10.67 -168.29 51.61
N GLN A 518 -11.59 -167.54 51.01
CA GLN A 518 -13.03 -167.86 50.79
C GLN A 518 -13.96 -167.81 52.03
N LEU A 519 -15.22 -167.34 51.94
CA LEU A 519 -16.13 -167.12 50.80
C LEU A 519 -17.12 -165.94 51.05
N SER A 520 -17.82 -165.51 49.98
CA SER A 520 -19.18 -164.90 49.97
C SER A 520 -19.38 -163.37 50.00
N VAL A 521 -19.71 -162.83 48.81
CA VAL A 521 -20.83 -161.90 48.51
C VAL A 521 -20.79 -160.40 48.90
N ARG A 522 -20.76 -159.57 47.83
CA ARG A 522 -21.36 -158.22 47.61
C ARG A 522 -20.63 -156.92 47.98
N MET A 523 -20.85 -155.94 47.07
CA MET A 523 -20.71 -154.47 47.20
C MET A 523 -19.32 -153.86 47.06
N ARG A 524 -19.31 -152.59 46.58
CA ARG A 524 -18.20 -151.63 46.39
C ARG A 524 -17.09 -152.00 45.39
N SER A 525 -17.27 -151.53 44.15
CA SER A 525 -16.18 -151.01 43.30
C SER A 525 -16.78 -150.27 42.09
N ASP A 526 -17.19 -148.99 42.26
CA ASP A 526 -17.44 -148.03 41.17
C ASP A 526 -17.69 -146.60 41.71
N GLU A 527 -18.30 -146.45 42.89
CA GLU A 527 -18.56 -145.14 43.55
C GLU A 527 -17.29 -144.26 43.67
N GLU A 528 -16.16 -144.86 44.05
CA GLU A 528 -14.86 -144.18 44.25
C GLU A 528 -14.32 -143.51 42.97
N ARG A 529 -14.85 -143.85 41.77
CA ARG A 529 -14.50 -143.15 40.53
C ARG A 529 -15.41 -141.96 40.23
N LEU A 530 -16.62 -141.94 40.77
CA LEU A 530 -17.62 -140.89 40.53
C LEU A 530 -17.51 -139.72 41.51
N GLU A 531 -17.10 -139.97 42.75
CA GLU A 531 -16.79 -138.89 43.69
C GLU A 531 -15.48 -138.18 43.31
N ASP A 532 -14.44 -138.91 42.93
CA ASP A 532 -13.19 -138.31 42.41
C ASP A 532 -13.43 -137.50 41.13
N GLU A 533 -14.31 -137.94 40.22
CA GLU A 533 -14.71 -137.16 39.05
C GLU A 533 -15.50 -135.89 39.40
N ARG A 534 -16.37 -135.94 40.42
CA ARG A 534 -17.13 -134.76 40.88
C ARG A 534 -16.22 -133.76 41.59
N LEU A 535 -15.29 -134.25 42.41
CA LEU A 535 -14.32 -133.41 43.10
C LEU A 535 -13.33 -132.79 42.10
N HIS A 536 -12.87 -133.54 41.10
CA HIS A 536 -12.08 -133.01 40.00
C HIS A 536 -12.84 -131.92 39.25
N LYS A 537 -14.10 -132.14 38.85
CA LYS A 537 -14.88 -131.12 38.12
C LYS A 537 -15.08 -129.84 38.93
N LEU A 538 -15.32 -129.93 40.24
CA LEU A 538 -15.44 -128.73 41.09
C LEU A 538 -14.09 -128.01 41.28
N ILE A 539 -12.98 -128.76 41.39
CA ILE A 539 -11.62 -128.19 41.44
C ILE A 539 -11.25 -127.53 40.10
N GLU A 540 -11.59 -128.18 38.98
CA GLU A 540 -11.36 -127.71 37.61
C GLU A 540 -12.19 -126.46 37.29
N GLU A 541 -13.44 -126.39 37.77
CA GLU A 541 -14.28 -125.19 37.63
C GLU A 541 -13.81 -124.03 38.52
N LEU A 542 -13.40 -124.30 39.77
CA LEU A 542 -12.78 -123.28 40.63
C LEU A 542 -11.43 -122.80 40.10
N GLN A 543 -10.61 -123.68 39.53
CA GLN A 543 -9.37 -123.31 38.83
C GLN A 543 -9.67 -122.50 37.56
N GLY A 544 -10.71 -122.86 36.80
CA GLY A 544 -11.19 -122.10 35.64
C GLY A 544 -11.66 -120.70 36.02
N GLN A 545 -12.39 -120.55 37.13
CA GLN A 545 -12.79 -119.24 37.66
C GLN A 545 -11.59 -118.43 38.16
N LEU A 546 -10.60 -119.07 38.80
CA LEU A 546 -9.36 -118.42 39.24
C LEU A 546 -8.58 -117.90 38.04
N GLN A 547 -8.33 -118.73 37.02
CA GLN A 547 -7.67 -118.36 35.77
C GLN A 547 -8.46 -117.28 34.99
N ALA A 548 -9.81 -117.31 35.06
CA ALA A 548 -10.66 -116.27 34.49
C ALA A 548 -10.59 -114.93 35.24
N MET A 549 -10.22 -114.92 36.53
CA MET A 549 -9.91 -113.68 37.27
C MET A 549 -8.46 -113.23 37.06
N GLU A 550 -7.49 -114.15 37.04
CA GLU A 550 -6.09 -113.83 36.76
C GLU A 550 -5.91 -113.23 35.35
N SER A 551 -6.56 -113.80 34.33
CA SER A 551 -6.56 -113.24 32.98
C SER A 551 -7.29 -111.89 32.87
N LYS A 552 -8.33 -111.64 33.66
CA LYS A 552 -8.98 -110.31 33.79
C LYS A 552 -8.07 -109.30 34.48
N LEU A 553 -7.32 -109.70 35.52
CA LEU A 553 -6.36 -108.85 36.20
C LEU A 553 -5.19 -108.50 35.27
N ILE A 554 -4.62 -109.48 34.57
CA ILE A 554 -3.54 -109.30 33.58
C ILE A 554 -4.00 -108.37 32.45
N THR A 555 -5.22 -108.56 31.92
CA THR A 555 -5.75 -107.66 30.87
C THR A 555 -6.13 -106.27 31.39
N SER A 556 -6.42 -106.10 32.68
CA SER A 556 -6.57 -104.79 33.31
C SER A 556 -5.21 -104.09 33.47
N GLN A 557 -4.20 -104.78 34.00
CA GLN A 557 -2.83 -104.25 34.16
C GLN A 557 -2.19 -103.93 32.80
N ALA A 558 -2.47 -104.71 31.76
CA ALA A 558 -2.04 -104.41 30.39
C ALA A 558 -2.69 -103.13 29.83
N LYS A 559 -3.98 -102.89 30.13
CA LYS A 559 -4.68 -101.64 29.76
C LYS A 559 -4.18 -100.43 30.55
N GLU A 560 -3.90 -100.63 31.84
CA GLU A 560 -3.30 -99.60 32.70
C GLU A 560 -1.92 -99.19 32.18
N SER A 561 -1.07 -100.17 31.83
CA SER A 561 0.24 -99.95 31.19
C SER A 561 0.11 -99.23 29.84
N GLN A 562 -0.90 -99.58 29.03
CA GLN A 562 -1.17 -98.89 27.75
C GLN A 562 -1.63 -97.44 27.95
N LEU A 563 -2.45 -97.17 28.97
CA LEU A 563 -2.87 -95.81 29.33
C LEU A 563 -1.71 -94.97 29.88
N GLU A 564 -0.79 -95.56 30.66
CA GLU A 564 0.42 -94.90 31.13
C GLU A 564 1.34 -94.52 29.96
N ILE A 565 1.59 -95.45 29.03
CA ILE A 565 2.36 -95.19 27.79
C ILE A 565 1.72 -94.07 26.97
N LEU A 566 0.41 -94.12 26.71
CA LEU A 566 -0.31 -93.07 25.97
C LEU A 566 -0.27 -91.72 26.69
N THR A 567 -0.33 -91.72 28.03
CA THR A 567 -0.26 -90.50 28.83
C THR A 567 1.13 -89.87 28.76
N ASP A 568 2.20 -90.67 28.80
CA ASP A 568 3.58 -90.19 28.67
C ASP A 568 3.95 -89.79 27.23
N GLU A 569 3.35 -90.43 26.23
CA GLU A 569 3.47 -90.02 24.82
C GLU A 569 2.75 -88.69 24.57
N LEU A 570 1.55 -88.51 25.15
CA LEU A 570 0.83 -87.23 25.11
C LEU A 570 1.60 -86.11 25.85
N LYS A 571 2.23 -86.38 27.01
CA LYS A 571 3.11 -85.42 27.70
C LYS A 571 4.29 -85.00 26.82
N LYS A 572 4.97 -85.96 26.17
CA LYS A 572 6.08 -85.68 25.25
C LYS A 572 5.63 -84.80 24.08
N GLU A 573 4.46 -85.09 23.51
CA GLU A 573 3.91 -84.32 22.40
C GLU A 573 3.50 -82.89 22.82
N VAL A 574 2.91 -82.72 24.01
CA VAL A 574 2.62 -81.40 24.60
C VAL A 574 3.89 -80.59 24.82
N GLU A 575 4.94 -81.19 25.40
CA GLU A 575 6.19 -80.48 25.65
C GLU A 575 6.96 -80.19 24.34
N ARG A 576 6.84 -81.06 23.32
CA ARG A 576 7.35 -80.82 21.95
C ARG A 576 6.65 -79.65 21.28
N LEU A 577 5.32 -79.58 21.35
CA LEU A 577 4.52 -78.47 20.80
C LEU A 577 4.83 -77.15 21.52
N LYS A 578 4.94 -77.17 22.85
CA LYS A 578 5.33 -76.04 23.68
C LYS A 578 6.75 -75.53 23.36
N GLY A 579 7.70 -76.44 23.10
CA GLY A 579 9.03 -76.08 22.60
C GLY A 579 8.99 -75.38 21.24
N LEU A 580 8.20 -75.88 20.29
CA LEU A 580 8.02 -75.24 18.98
C LEU A 580 7.36 -73.86 19.08
N ILE A 581 6.35 -73.70 19.94
CA ILE A 581 5.73 -72.39 20.22
C ILE A 581 6.78 -71.41 20.77
N GLY A 582 7.58 -71.81 21.76
CA GLY A 582 8.66 -70.99 22.29
C GLY A 582 9.67 -70.55 21.22
N THR A 583 10.11 -71.45 20.34
CA THR A 583 11.01 -71.07 19.23
C THR A 583 10.37 -70.12 18.21
N ALA A 584 9.05 -70.26 17.96
CA ALA A 584 8.33 -69.36 17.07
C ALA A 584 8.10 -67.97 17.72
N GLU A 585 7.90 -67.92 19.03
CA GLU A 585 7.83 -66.68 19.81
C GLU A 585 9.19 -65.96 19.83
N GLU A 586 10.30 -66.68 20.02
CA GLU A 586 11.66 -66.13 19.93
C GLU A 586 11.98 -65.62 18.51
N GLU A 587 11.67 -66.38 17.45
CA GLU A 587 11.84 -65.90 16.07
C GLU A 587 11.03 -64.63 15.80
N ASN A 588 9.77 -64.57 16.26
CA ASN A 588 8.92 -63.40 16.05
C ASN A 588 9.35 -62.20 16.90
N ALA A 589 9.88 -62.41 18.11
CA ALA A 589 10.49 -61.37 18.92
C ALA A 589 11.75 -60.79 18.24
N VAL A 590 12.61 -61.63 17.67
CA VAL A 590 13.79 -61.21 16.91
C VAL A 590 13.39 -60.46 15.63
N ARG A 591 12.37 -60.94 14.88
CA ARG A 591 11.82 -60.24 13.71
C ARG A 591 11.26 -58.86 14.07
N MET A 592 10.49 -58.75 15.15
CA MET A 592 9.96 -57.46 15.61
C MET A 592 11.07 -56.51 16.10
N ALA A 593 12.08 -57.02 16.82
CA ALA A 593 13.21 -56.21 17.26
C ALA A 593 14.03 -55.66 16.06
N GLN A 594 14.24 -56.48 15.02
CA GLN A 594 14.90 -56.05 13.79
C GLN A 594 14.05 -55.03 13.03
N LEU A 595 12.74 -55.24 12.90
CA LEU A 595 11.82 -54.31 12.25
C LEU A 595 11.75 -52.95 12.97
N VAL A 596 11.70 -52.94 14.31
CA VAL A 596 11.78 -51.72 15.12
C VAL A 596 13.10 -50.99 14.90
N LYS A 597 14.22 -51.72 14.82
CA LYS A 597 15.54 -51.14 14.53
C LYS A 597 15.63 -50.55 13.12
N GLU A 598 15.03 -51.18 12.12
CA GLU A 598 14.95 -50.67 10.75
C GLU A 598 14.08 -49.41 10.67
N PHE A 599 12.94 -49.37 11.37
CA PHE A 599 12.14 -48.14 11.47
C PHE A 599 12.87 -47.02 12.24
N GLN A 600 13.61 -47.34 13.30
CA GLN A 600 14.44 -46.35 14.00
C GLN A 600 15.56 -45.79 13.11
N ALA A 601 16.20 -46.63 12.29
CA ALA A 601 17.19 -46.17 11.32
C ALA A 601 16.54 -45.26 10.25
N GLN A 602 15.41 -45.67 9.66
CA GLN A 602 14.69 -44.86 8.67
C GLN A 602 14.22 -43.51 9.25
N LEU A 603 13.80 -43.47 10.52
CA LEU A 603 13.48 -42.21 11.21
C LEU A 603 14.72 -41.33 11.38
N GLN A 604 15.86 -41.89 11.81
CA GLN A 604 17.11 -41.13 11.94
C GLN A 604 17.63 -40.61 10.59
N ASP A 605 17.54 -41.40 9.53
CA ASP A 605 17.90 -40.98 8.17
C ASP A 605 16.98 -39.84 7.69
N LYS A 606 15.68 -39.90 7.99
CA LYS A 606 14.71 -38.85 7.62
C LYS A 606 14.84 -37.58 8.47
N ASP A 607 15.11 -37.70 9.77
CA ASP A 607 15.47 -36.55 10.61
C ASP A 607 16.77 -35.89 10.10
N GLY A 608 17.74 -36.69 9.64
CA GLY A 608 18.96 -36.21 8.99
C GLY A 608 18.71 -35.48 7.67
N GLU A 609 17.87 -36.03 6.79
CA GLU A 609 17.41 -35.35 5.56
C GLU A 609 16.71 -34.02 5.87
N ILE A 610 15.82 -34.01 6.87
CA ILE A 610 15.08 -32.81 7.29
C ILE A 610 16.03 -31.75 7.85
N GLN A 611 16.97 -32.13 8.73
CA GLN A 611 17.98 -31.20 9.26
C GLN A 611 18.90 -30.66 8.16
N ALA A 612 19.30 -31.48 7.19
CA ALA A 612 20.09 -31.03 6.04
C ALA A 612 19.31 -30.11 5.09
N ALA A 613 18.00 -30.31 4.94
CA ALA A 613 17.12 -29.44 4.16
C ALA A 613 16.87 -28.10 4.88
N LEU A 614 16.64 -28.13 6.20
CA LEU A 614 16.50 -26.93 7.04
C LEU A 614 17.79 -26.10 7.05
N GLY A 615 18.96 -26.75 7.18
CA GLY A 615 20.27 -26.10 7.09
C GLY A 615 20.45 -25.37 5.76
N LYS A 616 20.21 -26.03 4.63
CA LYS A 616 20.29 -25.41 3.29
C LYS A 616 19.28 -24.27 3.09
N ASN A 617 18.11 -24.35 3.69
CA ASN A 617 17.13 -23.26 3.63
C ASN A 617 17.56 -22.07 4.51
N PHE A 618 18.16 -22.30 5.68
CA PHE A 618 18.73 -21.25 6.51
C PHE A 618 19.95 -20.58 5.85
N GLU A 619 20.85 -21.36 5.25
CA GLU A 619 21.98 -20.85 4.45
C GLU A 619 21.51 -19.97 3.28
N ARG A 620 20.47 -20.40 2.55
CA ARG A 620 19.84 -19.60 1.49
C ARG A 620 19.22 -18.31 2.02
N GLN A 621 18.45 -18.39 3.10
CA GLN A 621 17.83 -17.22 3.73
C GLN A 621 18.90 -16.22 4.20
N GLN A 622 19.94 -16.68 4.88
CA GLN A 622 21.07 -15.85 5.30
C GLN A 622 21.83 -15.25 4.11
N GLY A 623 21.93 -15.98 3.00
CA GLY A 623 22.42 -15.48 1.71
C GLY A 623 21.58 -14.30 1.19
N TYR A 624 20.28 -14.50 1.02
CA TYR A 624 19.36 -13.45 0.55
C TYR A 624 19.32 -12.24 1.49
N GLU A 625 19.31 -12.44 2.81
CA GLU A 625 19.39 -11.36 3.80
C GLU A 625 20.72 -10.60 3.70
N SER A 626 21.84 -11.29 3.49
CA SER A 626 23.16 -10.66 3.29
C SER A 626 23.26 -9.91 1.96
N GLU A 627 22.70 -10.44 0.88
CA GLU A 627 22.63 -9.77 -0.43
C GLU A 627 21.75 -8.52 -0.37
N LEU A 628 20.58 -8.60 0.25
CA LEU A 628 19.66 -7.47 0.44
C LEU A 628 20.29 -6.38 1.33
N VAL A 629 20.97 -6.77 2.42
CA VAL A 629 21.74 -5.84 3.27
C VAL A 629 22.92 -5.21 2.50
N GLN A 630 23.53 -5.92 1.55
CA GLN A 630 24.57 -5.35 0.69
C GLN A 630 23.99 -4.34 -0.32
N GLN A 631 22.86 -4.66 -0.97
CA GLN A 631 22.15 -3.74 -1.85
C GLN A 631 21.74 -2.45 -1.12
N TYR A 632 21.19 -2.55 0.10
CA TYR A 632 20.85 -1.37 0.90
C TYR A 632 22.10 -0.55 1.32
N LYS A 633 23.25 -1.18 1.57
CA LYS A 633 24.51 -0.45 1.82
C LYS A 633 25.02 0.29 0.58
N GLU A 634 24.85 -0.30 -0.60
CA GLU A 634 25.23 0.32 -1.87
C GLU A 634 24.30 1.50 -2.21
N GLN A 635 22.98 1.33 -2.07
CA GLN A 635 22.01 2.43 -2.19
C GLN A 635 22.31 3.57 -1.20
N LEU A 636 22.59 3.27 0.07
CA LEU A 636 22.96 4.29 1.07
C LEU A 636 24.26 5.02 0.73
N LYS A 637 25.23 4.32 0.13
CA LYS A 637 26.49 4.92 -0.34
C LYS A 637 26.24 5.84 -1.53
N ASP A 638 25.39 5.44 -2.48
CA ASP A 638 25.05 6.24 -3.65
C ASP A 638 24.24 7.48 -3.27
N PHE A 639 23.26 7.36 -2.37
CA PHE A 639 22.58 8.52 -1.76
C PHE A 639 23.55 9.44 -1.01
N GLN A 640 24.59 8.89 -0.35
CA GLN A 640 25.59 9.72 0.31
C GLN A 640 26.47 10.48 -0.70
N VAL A 641 26.82 9.86 -1.84
CA VAL A 641 27.51 10.52 -2.96
C VAL A 641 26.64 11.63 -3.56
N GLU A 642 25.37 11.35 -3.85
CA GLU A 642 24.42 12.36 -4.35
C GLU A 642 24.27 13.52 -3.37
N LEU A 643 24.13 13.25 -2.08
CA LEU A 643 24.00 14.28 -1.04
C LEU A 643 25.27 15.13 -0.90
N THR A 644 26.46 14.56 -1.11
CA THR A 644 27.70 15.36 -1.22
C THR A 644 27.72 16.22 -2.48
N ALA A 645 27.36 15.69 -3.65
CA ALA A 645 27.31 16.46 -4.90
C ALA A 645 26.28 17.60 -4.84
N LYS A 646 25.11 17.36 -4.23
CA LYS A 646 24.10 18.39 -3.96
C LYS A 646 24.58 19.44 -2.96
N SER A 647 25.39 19.06 -1.98
CA SER A 647 26.01 20.00 -1.04
C SER A 647 27.04 20.91 -1.74
N GLU A 648 27.83 20.36 -2.67
CA GLU A 648 28.77 21.11 -3.51
C GLU A 648 28.04 22.04 -4.49
N GLU A 649 26.93 21.60 -5.10
CA GLU A 649 26.05 22.44 -5.92
C GLU A 649 25.48 23.63 -5.12
N ILE A 650 25.08 23.39 -3.86
CA ILE A 650 24.58 24.43 -2.94
C ILE A 650 25.68 25.43 -2.56
N GLU A 651 26.93 25.00 -2.30
CA GLU A 651 28.00 25.97 -2.01
C GLU A 651 28.45 26.71 -3.29
N SER A 652 28.33 26.11 -4.47
CA SER A 652 28.49 26.81 -5.76
C SER A 652 27.40 27.87 -6.00
N LEU A 653 26.15 27.58 -5.63
CA LEU A 653 25.07 28.58 -5.59
C LEU A 653 25.41 29.73 -4.62
N ARG A 654 25.79 29.41 -3.37
CA ARG A 654 26.22 30.42 -2.37
C ARG A 654 27.45 31.22 -2.82
N GLY A 655 28.35 30.63 -3.59
CA GLY A 655 29.49 31.32 -4.22
C GLY A 655 29.02 32.40 -5.20
N ARG A 656 28.04 32.08 -6.05
CA ARG A 656 27.44 33.02 -6.99
C ARG A 656 26.59 34.10 -6.30
N ASP A 657 25.88 33.79 -5.22
CA ASP A 657 25.17 34.82 -4.44
C ASP A 657 26.14 35.89 -3.88
N LYS A 658 27.32 35.48 -3.39
CA LYS A 658 28.40 36.38 -2.95
C LYS A 658 28.98 37.21 -4.11
N GLU A 659 28.78 36.81 -5.36
CA GLU A 659 29.14 37.60 -6.56
C GLU A 659 28.04 38.57 -6.97
N VAL A 660 26.79 38.11 -6.99
CA VAL A 660 25.61 38.96 -7.22
C VAL A 660 25.56 40.10 -6.19
N GLN A 661 25.88 39.84 -4.92
CA GLN A 661 26.00 40.87 -3.89
C GLN A 661 27.07 41.92 -4.24
N ARG A 662 28.29 41.52 -4.60
CA ARG A 662 29.37 42.43 -5.04
C ARG A 662 28.98 43.26 -6.27
N LEU A 663 28.25 42.67 -7.22
CA LEU A 663 27.73 43.38 -8.39
C LEU A 663 26.62 44.38 -8.01
N VAL A 664 25.71 44.01 -7.10
CA VAL A 664 24.66 44.90 -6.57
C VAL A 664 25.25 46.08 -5.78
N GLU A 665 26.29 45.86 -4.99
CA GLU A 665 27.05 46.92 -4.30
C GLU A 665 27.72 47.87 -5.32
N THR A 666 28.33 47.32 -6.36
CA THR A 666 28.97 48.09 -7.44
C THR A 666 27.96 48.95 -8.20
N ILE A 667 26.82 48.37 -8.62
CA ILE A 667 25.68 49.07 -9.22
C ILE A 667 25.15 50.15 -8.27
N SER A 668 25.15 49.89 -6.96
CA SER A 668 24.73 50.85 -5.93
C SER A 668 25.75 51.97 -5.69
N SER A 669 27.02 51.82 -6.08
CA SER A 669 27.98 52.93 -6.16
C SER A 669 27.73 53.78 -7.40
N ILE A 670 27.65 53.16 -8.57
CA ILE A 670 27.38 53.83 -9.85
C ILE A 670 26.07 54.65 -9.79
N LYS A 671 25.01 54.09 -9.18
CA LYS A 671 23.74 54.82 -8.95
C LYS A 671 23.90 56.03 -8.01
N ARG A 672 24.76 55.96 -6.98
CA ARG A 672 25.06 57.11 -6.10
C ARG A 672 25.89 58.17 -6.81
N GLU A 673 26.85 57.75 -7.63
CA GLU A 673 27.70 58.62 -8.44
C GLU A 673 26.86 59.39 -9.47
N HIS A 674 26.08 58.70 -10.31
CA HIS A 674 25.14 59.34 -11.24
C HIS A 674 24.13 60.27 -10.52
N ALA A 675 23.60 59.88 -9.35
CA ALA A 675 22.70 60.72 -8.57
C ALA A 675 23.37 61.99 -8.01
N ASN A 676 24.69 61.98 -7.81
CA ASN A 676 25.46 63.17 -7.42
C ASN A 676 25.82 64.04 -8.62
N GLU A 677 26.13 63.44 -9.77
CA GLU A 677 26.32 64.15 -11.05
C GLU A 677 25.06 64.90 -11.48
N VAL A 678 23.88 64.26 -11.40
CA VAL A 678 22.59 64.90 -11.69
C VAL A 678 22.34 66.10 -10.77
N LYS A 679 22.55 65.98 -9.45
CA LYS A 679 22.44 67.11 -8.51
C LYS A 679 23.41 68.25 -8.83
N GLU A 680 24.62 67.93 -9.27
CA GLU A 680 25.62 68.91 -9.66
C GLU A 680 25.26 69.62 -10.98
N VAL A 681 24.66 68.90 -11.94
CA VAL A 681 24.07 69.48 -13.17
C VAL A 681 22.87 70.37 -12.84
N GLU A 682 21.95 69.93 -11.98
CA GLU A 682 20.83 70.76 -11.51
C GLU A 682 21.30 72.01 -10.77
N ARG A 683 22.39 71.93 -9.99
CA ARG A 683 22.97 73.07 -9.28
C ARG A 683 23.58 74.07 -10.27
N LYS A 684 24.32 73.57 -11.28
CA LYS A 684 24.83 74.38 -12.41
C LYS A 684 23.69 75.05 -13.18
N TRP A 685 22.61 74.31 -13.49
CA TRP A 685 21.43 74.83 -14.19
C TRP A 685 20.69 75.90 -13.36
N ARG A 686 20.44 75.66 -12.07
CA ARG A 686 19.84 76.65 -11.15
C ARG A 686 20.68 77.94 -11.08
N ASN A 687 22.00 77.82 -10.94
CA ASN A 687 22.89 78.98 -10.95
C ASN A 687 22.87 79.75 -12.29
N MET A 688 22.63 79.07 -13.41
CA MET A 688 22.47 79.70 -14.72
C MET A 688 21.10 80.35 -14.89
N LYS A 689 20.03 79.74 -14.37
CA LYS A 689 18.67 80.30 -14.35
C LYS A 689 18.59 81.59 -13.53
N VAL A 690 19.16 81.61 -12.33
CA VAL A 690 19.22 82.83 -11.49
C VAL A 690 19.98 83.96 -12.19
N LYS A 691 21.07 83.66 -12.91
CA LYS A 691 21.77 84.67 -13.73
C LYS A 691 20.91 85.19 -14.89
N SER A 692 20.12 84.33 -15.53
CA SER A 692 19.18 84.74 -16.57
C SER A 692 18.07 85.64 -16.03
N GLU A 693 17.52 85.30 -14.86
CA GLU A 693 16.47 86.08 -14.17
C GLU A 693 17.01 87.44 -13.68
N GLN A 694 18.27 87.49 -13.25
CA GLN A 694 18.95 88.76 -12.91
C GLN A 694 19.13 89.66 -14.14
N LEU A 695 19.56 89.10 -15.28
CA LEU A 695 19.69 89.86 -16.54
C LEU A 695 18.32 90.39 -17.01
N GLU A 696 17.28 89.56 -16.97
CA GLU A 696 15.90 89.94 -17.33
C GLU A 696 15.33 91.00 -16.36
N GLY A 697 15.69 90.94 -15.08
CA GLY A 697 15.39 91.97 -14.08
C GLY A 697 16.03 93.31 -14.40
N MET A 698 17.34 93.33 -14.68
CA MET A 698 18.07 94.54 -15.07
C MET A 698 17.53 95.15 -16.37
N GLU A 699 17.14 94.33 -17.35
CA GLU A 699 16.55 94.82 -18.60
C GLU A 699 15.15 95.41 -18.37
N LYS A 700 14.36 94.84 -17.45
CA LYS A 700 13.05 95.39 -17.02
C LYS A 700 13.17 96.67 -16.18
N GLU A 701 14.27 96.88 -15.47
CA GLU A 701 14.56 98.15 -14.78
C GLU A 701 15.02 99.21 -15.79
N TRP A 702 15.91 98.87 -16.71
CA TRP A 702 16.33 99.78 -17.81
C TRP A 702 15.16 100.22 -18.70
N GLN A 703 14.16 99.36 -18.94
CA GLN A 703 12.93 99.73 -19.62
C GLN A 703 11.99 100.61 -18.77
N ARG A 704 12.10 100.58 -17.44
CA ARG A 704 11.28 101.39 -16.51
C ARG A 704 11.78 102.82 -16.42
N ASP A 705 13.08 103.00 -16.26
CA ASP A 705 13.72 104.33 -16.19
C ASP A 705 13.49 105.15 -17.47
N LYS A 706 13.24 104.46 -18.59
CA LYS A 706 12.94 105.07 -19.90
C LYS A 706 11.53 105.64 -20.06
N PHE A 707 10.68 105.55 -19.02
CA PHE A 707 9.29 106.05 -19.04
C PHE A 707 9.00 107.18 -18.03
N ASN A 708 9.97 107.57 -17.19
CA ASN A 708 9.86 108.72 -16.28
C ASN A 708 10.81 109.84 -16.73
N GLU A 709 10.36 110.72 -17.63
CA GLU A 709 11.21 111.77 -18.20
C GLU A 709 10.47 113.12 -18.33
N ASP A 710 10.39 113.83 -17.20
CA ASP A 710 9.80 115.19 -17.08
C ASP A 710 10.76 116.14 -16.31
N ASN A 711 12.05 116.10 -16.65
CA ASN A 711 13.01 117.19 -16.41
C ASN A 711 14.27 117.00 -17.29
N VAL A 712 14.65 118.00 -18.09
CA VAL A 712 15.62 117.84 -19.19
C VAL A 712 16.95 118.58 -18.95
N GLU A 713 16.93 119.77 -18.35
CA GLU A 713 18.10 120.67 -18.30
C GLU A 713 19.21 120.24 -17.30
N GLU A 714 18.94 119.28 -16.41
CA GLU A 714 19.93 118.78 -15.43
C GLU A 714 20.76 117.57 -15.95
N LYS A 715 20.38 116.98 -17.10
CA LYS A 715 21.02 115.75 -17.62
C LYS A 715 22.25 115.97 -18.53
N GLU A 716 22.44 117.15 -19.13
CA GLU A 716 23.50 117.35 -20.14
C GLU A 716 24.92 117.36 -19.51
N GLU A 717 25.09 117.96 -18.33
CA GLU A 717 26.40 118.02 -17.65
C GLU A 717 26.87 116.65 -17.10
N GLU A 718 25.92 115.80 -16.66
CA GLU A 718 26.22 114.41 -16.31
C GLU A 718 26.55 113.56 -17.54
N LEU A 719 25.84 113.75 -18.66
CA LEU A 719 26.08 113.00 -19.91
C LEU A 719 27.47 113.28 -20.50
N GLU A 720 27.98 114.51 -20.43
CA GLU A 720 29.32 114.82 -20.93
C GLU A 720 30.42 114.15 -20.06
N ASN A 721 30.26 114.14 -18.74
CA ASN A 721 31.14 113.38 -17.83
C ASN A 721 31.04 111.86 -18.06
N MET A 722 29.83 111.33 -18.19
CA MET A 722 29.55 109.90 -18.44
C MET A 722 30.20 109.43 -19.76
N SER A 723 30.10 110.24 -20.83
CA SER A 723 30.73 109.99 -22.13
C SER A 723 32.25 109.88 -22.01
N ARG A 724 32.86 110.76 -21.20
CA ARG A 724 34.31 110.79 -20.95
C ARG A 724 34.80 109.55 -20.20
N VAL A 725 34.02 109.05 -19.24
CA VAL A 725 34.28 107.78 -18.53
C VAL A 725 34.05 106.56 -19.44
N ALA A 726 33.02 106.59 -20.28
CA ALA A 726 32.71 105.52 -21.22
C ALA A 726 33.84 105.30 -22.25
N MET A 727 34.45 106.37 -22.78
CA MET A 727 35.61 106.23 -23.69
C MET A 727 36.81 105.54 -23.00
N ALA A 728 37.06 105.82 -21.72
CA ALA A 728 38.12 105.14 -20.97
C ALA A 728 37.80 103.64 -20.76
N ALA A 729 36.55 103.31 -20.41
CA ALA A 729 36.11 101.93 -20.23
C ALA A 729 36.18 101.10 -21.54
N VAL A 730 35.83 101.69 -22.68
CA VAL A 730 35.89 101.04 -24.01
C VAL A 730 37.31 100.68 -24.40
N GLN A 731 38.32 101.52 -24.09
CA GLN A 731 39.72 101.16 -24.34
C GLN A 731 40.20 99.97 -23.49
N SER A 732 39.75 99.88 -22.23
CA SER A 732 40.17 98.81 -21.30
C SER A 732 39.58 97.42 -21.61
N ASN A 733 38.39 97.34 -22.21
CA ASN A 733 37.66 96.06 -22.37
C ASN A 733 38.04 95.22 -23.61
N THR A 734 39.02 95.67 -24.40
CA THR A 734 39.46 95.01 -25.65
C THR A 734 39.98 93.57 -25.47
N GLY A 735 40.48 93.22 -24.29
CA GLY A 735 40.96 91.85 -24.00
C GLY A 735 39.85 90.78 -23.89
N SER A 736 38.65 91.15 -23.43
CA SER A 736 37.55 90.21 -23.18
C SER A 736 37.02 89.56 -24.47
N PHE A 737 36.80 90.40 -25.50
CA PHE A 737 36.34 89.94 -26.81
C PHE A 737 37.36 89.00 -27.49
N HIS A 738 38.66 89.31 -27.35
CA HIS A 738 39.73 88.47 -27.89
C HIS A 738 39.79 87.10 -27.21
N SER A 739 39.63 87.05 -25.88
CA SER A 739 39.57 85.79 -25.10
C SER A 739 38.41 84.88 -25.55
N LEU A 740 37.21 85.45 -25.73
CA LEU A 740 36.05 84.69 -26.24
C LEU A 740 36.27 84.19 -27.67
N GLN A 741 36.83 85.02 -28.55
CA GLN A 741 37.14 84.64 -29.92
C GLN A 741 38.18 83.50 -29.98
N GLN A 742 39.22 83.56 -29.15
CA GLN A 742 40.23 82.50 -29.02
C GLN A 742 39.63 81.19 -28.48
N THR A 743 38.71 81.28 -27.50
CA THR A 743 38.00 80.13 -26.93
C THR A 743 37.12 79.43 -27.97
N LEU A 744 36.38 80.18 -28.78
CA LEU A 744 35.57 79.64 -29.88
C LEU A 744 36.40 78.95 -30.97
N VAL A 745 37.62 79.44 -31.25
CA VAL A 745 38.56 78.77 -32.16
C VAL A 745 39.09 77.46 -31.56
N SER A 746 39.34 77.42 -30.25
CA SER A 746 39.77 76.20 -29.54
C SER A 746 38.70 75.09 -29.63
N GLN A 747 37.45 75.38 -29.26
CA GLN A 747 36.37 74.38 -29.28
C GLN A 747 36.08 73.85 -30.70
N ARG A 748 36.20 74.70 -31.73
CA ARG A 748 36.08 74.26 -33.14
C ARG A 748 37.20 73.30 -33.55
N ARG A 749 38.37 73.37 -32.93
CA ARG A 749 39.50 72.47 -33.17
C ARG A 749 39.30 71.11 -32.49
N GLU A 750 38.89 71.11 -31.22
CA GLU A 750 38.55 69.89 -30.47
C GLU A 750 37.45 69.09 -31.17
N LEU A 751 36.39 69.75 -31.66
CA LEU A 751 35.32 69.10 -32.42
C LEU A 751 35.80 68.50 -33.76
N ALA A 752 36.84 69.06 -34.39
CA ALA A 752 37.43 68.49 -35.60
C ALA A 752 38.30 67.25 -35.28
N GLU A 753 39.05 67.31 -34.18
CA GLU A 753 39.90 66.20 -33.72
C GLU A 753 39.07 65.02 -33.19
N LEU A 754 37.99 65.26 -32.45
CA LEU A 754 37.02 64.24 -32.06
C LEU A 754 36.37 63.55 -33.27
N ARG A 755 35.94 64.30 -34.30
CA ARG A 755 35.41 63.72 -35.55
C ARG A 755 36.45 62.86 -36.27
N LYS A 756 37.73 63.25 -36.23
CA LYS A 756 38.84 62.45 -36.80
C LYS A 756 39.07 61.15 -36.02
N ILE A 757 39.00 61.18 -34.68
CA ILE A 757 39.14 60.00 -33.82
C ILE A 757 37.97 59.02 -34.03
N VAL A 758 36.73 59.52 -34.13
CA VAL A 758 35.55 58.68 -34.41
C VAL A 758 35.69 58.00 -35.77
N LYS A 759 36.14 58.72 -36.81
CA LYS A 759 36.32 58.12 -38.13
C LYS A 759 37.42 57.06 -38.14
N LEU A 760 38.59 57.35 -37.55
CA LEU A 760 39.69 56.39 -37.41
C LEU A 760 39.31 55.12 -36.63
N ARG A 761 38.32 55.19 -35.73
CA ARG A 761 37.80 54.02 -35.00
C ARG A 761 36.81 53.17 -35.82
N HIS A 762 36.25 53.70 -36.90
CA HIS A 762 35.33 52.98 -37.78
C HIS A 762 36.10 52.34 -38.93
N ASP A 763 36.92 53.15 -39.62
CA ASP A 763 37.77 52.73 -40.74
C ASP A 763 38.73 51.58 -40.30
N ALA A 764 39.32 51.66 -39.11
CA ALA A 764 40.22 50.63 -38.56
C ALA A 764 39.52 49.37 -38.02
N LEU A 765 38.19 49.28 -38.08
CA LEU A 765 37.43 48.10 -37.65
C LEU A 765 36.97 47.24 -38.84
N GLU A 766 36.67 47.85 -39.98
CA GLU A 766 36.25 47.10 -41.18
C GLU A 766 37.46 46.54 -41.96
N ASP A 767 38.60 47.25 -41.97
CA ASP A 767 39.83 46.86 -42.66
C ASP A 767 40.75 45.89 -41.86
N SER A 768 40.36 45.40 -40.67
CA SER A 768 41.19 44.40 -39.98
C SER A 768 41.06 43.02 -40.61
N THR A 769 42.19 42.46 -41.03
CA THR A 769 42.29 41.08 -41.55
C THR A 769 41.81 40.02 -40.54
N GLU A 770 41.79 40.35 -39.25
CA GLU A 770 41.25 39.50 -38.18
C GLU A 770 39.72 39.32 -38.31
N ILE A 771 39.01 40.34 -38.81
CA ILE A 771 37.56 40.32 -39.00
C ILE A 771 37.16 39.59 -40.30
N GLU A 772 37.98 39.66 -41.36
CA GLU A 772 37.81 38.78 -42.52
C GLU A 772 38.08 37.31 -42.17
N TYR A 773 39.15 37.05 -41.40
CA TYR A 773 39.49 35.70 -40.93
C TYR A 773 38.37 35.11 -40.05
N LEU A 774 37.84 35.89 -39.10
CA LEU A 774 36.69 35.50 -38.28
C LEU A 774 35.42 35.26 -39.13
N ARG A 775 35.14 36.10 -40.13
CA ARG A 775 34.02 35.93 -41.06
C ARG A 775 34.12 34.60 -41.83
N ASN A 776 35.33 34.23 -42.27
CA ASN A 776 35.56 32.98 -42.99
C ASN A 776 35.46 31.74 -42.08
N ILE A 777 35.97 31.82 -40.84
CA ILE A 777 35.82 30.75 -39.83
C ILE A 777 34.34 30.54 -39.46
N LEU A 778 33.58 31.61 -39.25
CA LEU A 778 32.16 31.53 -38.96
C LEU A 778 31.39 30.89 -40.13
N TYR A 779 31.78 31.15 -41.37
CA TYR A 779 31.19 30.53 -42.55
C TYR A 779 31.44 29.00 -42.58
N GLU A 780 32.69 28.55 -42.44
CA GLU A 780 33.02 27.11 -42.44
C GLU A 780 32.39 26.36 -41.24
N TYR A 781 32.28 27.02 -40.08
CA TYR A 781 31.56 26.50 -38.91
C TYR A 781 30.05 26.36 -39.17
N MET A 782 29.41 27.36 -39.79
CA MET A 782 28.01 27.27 -40.22
C MET A 782 27.77 26.24 -41.33
N MET A 783 28.80 25.92 -42.12
CA MET A 783 28.79 24.82 -43.11
C MET A 783 29.09 23.45 -42.50
N GLY A 784 29.21 23.33 -41.17
CA GLY A 784 29.31 22.07 -40.44
C GLY A 784 30.67 21.37 -40.51
N ARG A 785 31.74 22.08 -40.91
CA ARG A 785 33.09 21.52 -41.03
C ARG A 785 33.91 21.78 -39.77
N GLU A 786 34.62 20.76 -39.31
CA GLU A 786 35.59 20.81 -38.18
C GLU A 786 35.07 21.59 -36.94
N THR A 787 33.77 21.47 -36.63
CA THR A 787 33.07 22.48 -35.81
C THR A 787 33.65 22.65 -34.40
N LEU A 788 34.18 21.59 -33.79
CA LEU A 788 34.90 21.63 -32.52
C LEU A 788 36.20 22.47 -32.56
N VAL A 789 36.94 22.39 -33.67
CA VAL A 789 38.18 23.15 -33.86
C VAL A 789 37.82 24.61 -34.12
N LEU A 790 36.86 24.87 -35.01
CA LEU A 790 36.42 26.23 -35.33
C LEU A 790 35.75 26.91 -34.12
N ALA A 791 34.93 26.21 -33.33
CA ALA A 791 34.37 26.72 -32.07
C ALA A 791 35.47 27.15 -31.07
N ARG A 792 36.57 26.38 -30.98
CA ARG A 792 37.72 26.72 -30.15
C ARG A 792 38.44 27.98 -30.64
N VAL A 793 38.59 28.14 -31.95
CA VAL A 793 39.19 29.35 -32.56
C VAL A 793 38.27 30.56 -32.38
N ILE A 794 36.96 30.43 -32.59
CA ILE A 794 35.97 31.49 -32.37
C ILE A 794 36.01 31.94 -30.90
N ALA A 795 36.01 31.00 -29.94
CA ALA A 795 36.09 31.32 -28.52
C ALA A 795 37.39 32.07 -28.16
N ALA A 796 38.52 31.72 -28.78
CA ALA A 796 39.79 32.42 -28.59
C ALA A 796 39.80 33.83 -29.21
N VAL A 797 39.23 34.02 -30.41
CA VAL A 797 39.13 35.33 -31.07
C VAL A 797 38.19 36.27 -30.33
N VAL A 798 37.06 35.76 -29.82
CA VAL A 798 36.09 36.51 -28.99
C VAL A 798 36.58 36.69 -27.55
N LYS A 799 37.66 35.99 -27.14
CA LYS A 799 38.30 36.04 -25.82
C LYS A 799 37.37 35.60 -24.67
N PHE A 800 36.67 34.49 -24.87
CA PHE A 800 35.89 33.84 -23.81
C PHE A 800 36.79 33.21 -22.74
N ASP A 801 36.35 33.27 -21.49
CA ASP A 801 37.03 32.64 -20.36
C ASP A 801 37.09 31.10 -20.51
N GLN A 802 38.01 30.45 -19.82
CA GLN A 802 38.21 29.00 -19.96
C GLN A 802 36.93 28.19 -19.63
N GLU A 803 36.14 28.61 -18.63
CA GLU A 803 34.85 27.99 -18.35
C GLU A 803 33.82 28.16 -19.48
N GLN A 804 33.76 29.35 -20.09
CA GLN A 804 32.83 29.65 -21.17
C GLN A 804 33.21 28.86 -22.42
N THR A 805 34.51 28.82 -22.75
CA THR A 805 35.08 27.99 -23.81
C THR A 805 34.76 26.51 -23.60
N ASN A 806 34.95 25.98 -22.38
CA ASN A 806 34.64 24.58 -22.08
C ASN A 806 33.13 24.29 -22.19
N LYS A 807 32.26 25.21 -21.75
CA LYS A 807 30.79 25.08 -21.86
C LYS A 807 30.31 25.11 -23.32
N ILE A 808 30.96 25.89 -24.19
CA ILE A 808 30.68 25.93 -25.63
C ILE A 808 31.16 24.65 -26.31
N LEU A 809 32.40 24.21 -26.03
CA LEU A 809 32.95 22.98 -26.60
C LEU A 809 32.11 21.76 -26.22
N LYS A 810 31.75 21.60 -24.94
CA LYS A 810 30.88 20.49 -24.51
C LYS A 810 29.54 20.50 -25.26
N LYS A 811 28.89 21.65 -25.41
CA LYS A 811 27.63 21.75 -26.18
C LYS A 811 27.78 21.45 -27.67
N GLU A 812 28.99 21.50 -28.22
CA GLU A 812 29.27 21.11 -29.61
C GLU A 812 29.60 19.60 -29.72
N GLU A 813 30.27 19.03 -28.70
CA GLU A 813 30.45 17.58 -28.54
C GLU A 813 29.10 16.87 -28.33
N ASP A 814 28.21 17.45 -27.52
CA ASP A 814 26.85 16.96 -27.28
C ASP A 814 26.00 16.96 -28.58
N LYS A 815 26.15 17.96 -29.47
CA LYS A 815 25.48 18.01 -30.79
C LYS A 815 25.99 16.98 -31.79
N LEU A 816 27.32 16.74 -31.80
CA LEU A 816 27.95 15.74 -32.66
C LEU A 816 27.64 14.30 -32.20
N THR A 817 27.15 14.15 -30.97
CA THR A 817 26.60 12.89 -30.46
C THR A 817 25.22 12.63 -31.06
N LEU A 818 24.91 11.36 -31.37
CA LEU A 818 23.69 10.96 -32.09
C LEU A 818 22.41 11.53 -31.47
N LEU A 819 22.34 11.59 -30.14
CA LEU A 819 21.20 12.09 -29.36
C LEU A 819 20.96 13.60 -29.58
N GLY A 820 22.03 14.40 -29.56
CA GLY A 820 21.97 15.84 -29.83
C GLY A 820 21.62 16.16 -31.28
N SER A 821 22.04 15.31 -32.23
CA SER A 821 21.65 15.43 -33.64
C SER A 821 20.14 15.23 -33.88
N LEU A 822 19.45 14.55 -32.95
CA LEU A 822 18.00 14.35 -32.93
C LEU A 822 17.24 15.42 -32.13
N GLY A 823 17.95 16.40 -31.54
CA GLY A 823 17.35 17.49 -30.77
C GLY A 823 16.85 17.10 -29.36
N LEU A 824 17.30 15.95 -28.84
CA LEU A 824 16.89 15.42 -27.53
C LEU A 824 18.01 15.65 -26.49
N SER A 825 17.85 16.69 -25.65
CA SER A 825 18.71 17.00 -24.50
C SER A 825 17.92 17.56 -23.32
#